data_AF-A0A1S3KIV5-F1
#
_entry.id   AF-A0A1S3KIV5-F1
#
_cell.length_a   1.000
_cell.length_b   1.000
_cell.length_c   1.000
_cell.angle_alpha   90.00
_cell.angle_beta   90.00
_cell.angle_gamma   90.00
#
_symmetry.space_group_name_H-M   'P 1'
#
loop_
_entity.id
_entity.type
_entity.pdbx_description
1 polymer ?
#
loop_
_entity_poly.entity_id
_entity_poly.type
_entity_poly.pdbx_seq_one_letter_code
_entity_poly.pdbx_strand_id
1 'polypeptide(L)'
;MSRLTLQNGQTPLKPGTTWGCENTHCVRKRIYDAHSDMYLPEVQVLPFVSRSNEMVFTPDVTEGLPQGNVLGGWLNKSITLEAAGSPFYLKEDWTILPGVEVFIEPGVWIKPARDKGILVLGQIVARGEKGKRVAFGCQYQTAYCSYWQGLVFASDDVSTSPSELLFVDVFNAGYKGNTYGAAVQSFSPSIIIQNSRVIQSRLNGIELIGPVVKSSIIKRNEFLNNRGVGINAIVAYPRSVPLNTRVKRESAGWPSDLYGVNDICEKTSKMLLVNDRTVVYYSHGKQHGGCYYNCTRAIRSELGRNITIQILQFNLQRFQLEIFEGSSPLLSRRLRILYADQTNDSLPSDVPINSSSVTIRLYSSVRSWDTYGLQSMVFGIKISSDTSTGSIGNFVIEENTFFNNGLGGVNITTFEQSNWDININKNIFHRNGLSTSNRAEHSKAAIRLNIANTSATLANNYMEGNHGGIHATTHSVFQNNKLNIWSNQILFTTQIENILVAEIEDGPHTQQCSIDGNVIQHGQGDRYSDVLHLEGVSGTVTNNYIYNNTGLHVMWWTTPANRNTSEVTTDNIIYYSIARDANNMAAIVSGGSSSFLHDNVFQNPTFTFEMTSEGSSSTVNASSNWWGLTEHAKIKQRLRDKGTGFLYPEVSIHPIIESMSSYQTGPSVFPADYPRQITKCHV
;
A
#
# COMPACT_ATOMS: atom_id res chain seq x y z
N MET A 1 -38.13 -12.59 -26.14
CA MET A 1 -37.58 -11.21 -26.05
C MET A 1 -36.10 -11.33 -25.75
N SER A 2 -35.26 -11.12 -26.75
CA SER A 2 -33.82 -11.30 -26.70
C SER A 2 -33.17 -10.03 -26.11
N ARG A 3 -32.46 -10.16 -24.98
CA ARG A 3 -31.55 -9.11 -24.51
C ARG A 3 -30.41 -8.98 -25.51
N LEU A 4 -30.22 -7.77 -26.06
CA LEU A 4 -29.06 -7.46 -26.89
C LEU A 4 -27.83 -7.41 -25.98
N THR A 5 -26.96 -8.40 -26.12
CA THR A 5 -25.65 -8.42 -25.47
C THR A 5 -24.65 -8.13 -26.58
N LEU A 6 -24.10 -6.91 -26.64
CA LEU A 6 -23.12 -6.56 -27.64
C LEU A 6 -21.76 -7.16 -27.22
N GLN A 7 -21.30 -8.17 -27.95
CA GLN A 7 -19.92 -8.65 -27.89
C GLN A 7 -19.09 -7.94 -28.98
N ASN A 8 -17.99 -7.34 -28.54
CA ASN A 8 -16.88 -6.79 -29.34
C ASN A 8 -17.15 -5.50 -30.14
N GLY A 9 -16.32 -4.49 -29.84
CA GLY A 9 -15.84 -3.46 -30.77
C GLY A 9 -16.91 -2.60 -31.44
N GLN A 10 -17.05 -1.37 -30.93
CA GLN A 10 -17.69 -0.20 -31.56
C GLN A 10 -18.25 -0.44 -32.97
N THR A 11 -19.48 -0.95 -33.05
CA THR A 11 -20.36 -0.61 -34.15
C THR A 11 -21.27 0.49 -33.61
N PRO A 12 -21.18 1.73 -34.11
CA PRO A 12 -22.22 2.72 -33.84
C PRO A 12 -23.52 2.10 -34.32
N LEU A 13 -24.53 2.03 -33.45
CA LEU A 13 -25.89 1.78 -33.90
C LEU A 13 -26.19 2.80 -35.01
N LYS A 14 -26.76 2.35 -36.13
CA LYS A 14 -27.09 3.26 -37.23
C LYS A 14 -27.96 4.40 -36.67
N PRO A 15 -27.66 5.67 -36.99
CA PRO A 15 -28.54 6.80 -36.66
C PRO A 15 -29.97 6.49 -37.12
N GLY A 16 -30.94 6.65 -36.23
CA GLY A 16 -32.35 6.35 -36.52
C GLY A 16 -32.79 4.91 -36.19
N THR A 17 -32.04 4.18 -35.35
CA THR A 17 -32.50 2.88 -34.83
C THR A 17 -33.76 3.07 -33.96
N THR A 18 -34.77 2.23 -34.16
CA THR A 18 -35.99 2.22 -33.32
C THR A 18 -35.87 1.18 -32.22
N TRP A 19 -36.10 1.61 -30.98
CA TRP A 19 -36.08 0.76 -29.78
C TRP A 19 -37.47 0.41 -29.27
N GLY A 20 -38.54 0.91 -29.91
CA GLY A 20 -39.91 0.80 -29.44
C GLY A 20 -40.18 1.55 -28.12
N CYS A 21 -39.44 2.62 -27.87
CA CYS A 21 -39.46 3.43 -26.64
C CYS A 21 -39.68 4.91 -26.99
N GLU A 22 -40.30 5.68 -26.09
CA GLU A 22 -40.52 7.12 -26.31
C GLU A 22 -39.40 8.01 -25.79
N ASN A 23 -38.70 7.59 -24.75
CA ASN A 23 -37.60 8.34 -24.13
C ASN A 23 -36.40 7.45 -23.87
N THR A 24 -35.26 8.07 -23.58
CA THR A 24 -34.02 7.34 -23.29
C THR A 24 -34.14 6.46 -22.05
N HIS A 25 -34.93 6.84 -21.04
CA HIS A 25 -35.20 6.01 -19.86
C HIS A 25 -35.74 4.61 -20.22
N CYS A 26 -36.71 4.55 -21.15
CA CYS A 26 -37.21 3.27 -21.65
C CYS A 26 -36.15 2.49 -22.43
N VAL A 27 -35.34 3.17 -23.25
CA VAL A 27 -34.26 2.55 -24.04
C VAL A 27 -33.21 1.94 -23.12
N ARG A 28 -32.76 2.68 -22.10
CA ARG A 28 -31.77 2.24 -21.11
C ARG A 28 -32.22 0.99 -20.35
N LYS A 29 -33.51 0.87 -20.00
CA LYS A 29 -34.07 -0.37 -19.41
C LYS A 29 -33.94 -1.63 -20.29
N ARG A 30 -33.65 -1.47 -21.58
CA ARG A 30 -33.49 -2.57 -22.56
C ARG A 30 -32.04 -2.88 -22.88
N ILE A 31 -31.09 -2.09 -22.39
CA ILE A 31 -29.66 -2.17 -22.70
C ILE A 31 -28.90 -2.53 -21.42
N TYR A 32 -27.84 -3.32 -21.57
CA TYR A 32 -26.90 -3.61 -20.49
C TYR A 32 -25.52 -3.08 -20.89
N ASP A 33 -25.14 -1.94 -20.32
CA ASP A 33 -23.92 -1.19 -20.67
C ASP A 33 -23.31 -0.52 -19.42
N ALA A 34 -22.48 0.51 -19.62
CA ALA A 34 -21.88 1.35 -18.57
C ALA A 34 -22.87 1.94 -17.55
N HIS A 35 -24.17 2.01 -17.86
CA HIS A 35 -25.20 2.45 -16.92
C HIS A 35 -25.63 1.33 -15.96
N SER A 36 -25.46 0.06 -16.36
CA SER A 36 -25.80 -1.11 -15.56
C SER A 36 -24.61 -1.70 -14.80
N ASP A 37 -23.41 -1.59 -15.41
CA ASP A 37 -22.13 -2.05 -14.88
C ASP A 37 -21.01 -1.06 -15.26
N MET A 38 -20.37 -0.45 -14.28
CA MET A 38 -19.39 0.63 -14.48
C MET A 38 -18.13 0.22 -15.28
N TYR A 39 -17.88 -1.08 -15.49
CA TYR A 39 -16.73 -1.56 -16.28
C TYR A 39 -17.07 -1.87 -17.74
N LEU A 40 -18.34 -1.74 -18.14
CA LEU A 40 -18.73 -1.93 -19.53
C LEU A 40 -18.57 -0.63 -20.34
N PRO A 41 -18.33 -0.73 -21.66
CA PRO A 41 -18.37 0.44 -22.53
C PRO A 41 -19.80 1.01 -22.59
N GLU A 42 -19.91 2.33 -22.72
CA GLU A 42 -21.21 2.99 -22.94
C GLU A 42 -21.76 2.63 -24.33
N VAL A 43 -23.04 2.27 -24.41
CA VAL A 43 -23.74 2.20 -25.68
C VAL A 43 -24.29 3.58 -26.00
N GLN A 44 -23.79 4.19 -27.07
CA GLN A 44 -24.35 5.43 -27.61
C GLN A 44 -25.72 5.12 -28.23
N VAL A 45 -26.78 5.56 -27.56
CA VAL A 45 -28.17 5.35 -27.97
C VAL A 45 -28.77 6.51 -28.72
N LEU A 46 -28.14 7.68 -28.67
CA LEU A 46 -28.63 8.90 -29.32
C LEU A 46 -27.91 9.14 -30.67
N PRO A 47 -28.63 9.67 -31.68
CA PRO A 47 -30.09 9.84 -31.71
C PRO A 47 -30.83 8.53 -32.03
N PHE A 48 -32.06 8.37 -31.55
CA PHE A 48 -32.95 7.23 -31.88
C PHE A 48 -34.36 7.67 -32.31
N VAL A 49 -35.09 6.78 -33.00
CA VAL A 49 -36.49 7.02 -33.38
C VAL A 49 -37.43 6.53 -32.28
N SER A 50 -38.25 7.44 -31.77
CA SER A 50 -39.25 7.19 -30.72
C SER A 50 -40.37 6.28 -31.21
N ARG A 51 -41.21 5.77 -30.30
CA ARG A 51 -42.38 4.97 -30.70
C ARG A 51 -43.42 5.84 -31.44
N SER A 52 -43.43 7.14 -31.16
CA SER A 52 -44.19 8.16 -31.88
C SER A 52 -43.54 8.60 -33.20
N ASN A 53 -42.48 7.91 -33.65
CA ASN A 53 -41.77 8.17 -34.91
C ASN A 53 -41.08 9.55 -34.99
N GLU A 54 -40.69 10.09 -33.83
CA GLU A 54 -39.92 11.33 -33.71
C GLU A 54 -38.44 11.02 -33.44
N MET A 55 -37.53 11.84 -33.94
CA MET A 55 -36.11 11.72 -33.63
C MET A 55 -35.79 12.35 -32.27
N VAL A 56 -35.23 11.56 -31.36
CA VAL A 56 -34.79 12.00 -30.03
C VAL A 56 -33.28 12.25 -30.07
N PHE A 57 -32.86 13.47 -29.70
CA PHE A 57 -31.46 13.91 -29.77
C PHE A 57 -30.79 14.09 -28.41
N THR A 58 -31.58 14.24 -27.34
CA THR A 58 -31.09 14.54 -25.99
C THR A 58 -31.62 13.51 -25.00
N PRO A 59 -30.86 13.20 -23.94
CA PRO A 59 -31.33 12.31 -22.87
C PRO A 59 -32.45 12.94 -22.05
N ASP A 60 -33.26 12.09 -21.41
CA ASP A 60 -34.27 12.50 -20.44
C ASP A 60 -33.60 13.08 -19.18
N VAL A 61 -34.10 14.22 -18.70
CA VAL A 61 -33.56 14.92 -17.50
C VAL A 61 -33.69 14.07 -16.24
N THR A 62 -34.55 13.04 -16.27
CA THR A 62 -34.77 12.12 -15.14
C THR A 62 -33.80 10.93 -15.09
N GLU A 63 -32.85 10.83 -16.02
CA GLU A 63 -31.86 9.73 -16.01
C GLU A 63 -31.06 9.67 -14.70
N GLY A 64 -31.02 8.47 -14.10
CA GLY A 64 -30.31 8.17 -12.85
C GLY A 64 -30.86 8.79 -11.58
N LEU A 65 -31.96 9.54 -11.64
CA LEU A 65 -32.70 9.92 -10.43
C LEU A 65 -33.29 8.65 -9.76
N PRO A 66 -33.20 8.53 -8.42
CA PRO A 66 -33.78 7.39 -7.72
C PRO A 66 -35.27 7.21 -8.01
N GLN A 67 -35.68 5.98 -8.36
CA GLN A 67 -37.10 5.64 -8.51
C GLN A 67 -37.63 5.16 -7.16
N GLY A 68 -38.15 6.09 -6.36
CA GLY A 68 -38.48 5.83 -4.95
C GLY A 68 -37.19 5.58 -4.16
N ASN A 69 -37.07 4.40 -3.54
CA ASN A 69 -35.87 4.02 -2.77
C ASN A 69 -34.88 3.16 -3.56
N VAL A 70 -34.98 3.09 -4.90
CA VAL A 70 -34.09 2.29 -5.74
C VAL A 70 -32.98 3.17 -6.33
N LEU A 71 -31.72 2.74 -6.14
CA LEU A 71 -30.51 3.39 -6.67
C LEU A 71 -29.91 2.57 -7.82
N GLY A 72 -29.34 3.26 -8.80
CA GLY A 72 -28.68 2.69 -9.98
C GLY A 72 -28.61 3.69 -11.15
N GLY A 73 -27.78 3.40 -12.15
CA GLY A 73 -27.61 4.25 -13.32
C GLY A 73 -26.69 5.45 -13.06
N TRP A 74 -26.74 6.44 -13.96
CA TRP A 74 -25.88 7.63 -13.91
C TRP A 74 -26.65 8.82 -13.34
N LEU A 75 -26.33 9.21 -12.11
CA LEU A 75 -26.89 10.39 -11.48
C LEU A 75 -26.23 11.65 -12.03
N ASN A 76 -27.02 12.49 -12.68
CA ASN A 76 -26.60 13.74 -13.31
C ASN A 76 -27.03 15.01 -12.53
N LYS A 77 -27.71 14.84 -11.39
CA LYS A 77 -28.25 15.94 -10.57
C LYS A 77 -28.04 15.66 -9.09
N SER A 78 -27.64 16.68 -8.33
CA SER A 78 -27.42 16.55 -6.89
C SER A 78 -28.71 16.21 -6.16
N ILE A 79 -28.62 15.30 -5.18
CA ILE A 79 -29.75 14.81 -4.40
C ILE A 79 -29.40 14.67 -2.92
N THR A 80 -30.44 14.58 -2.10
CA THR A 80 -30.34 14.16 -0.71
C THR A 80 -31.04 12.82 -0.53
N LEU A 81 -30.36 11.86 0.09
CA LEU A 81 -30.98 10.62 0.56
C LEU A 81 -31.47 10.86 1.99
N GLU A 82 -32.78 11.04 2.13
CA GLU A 82 -33.42 11.31 3.41
C GLU A 82 -33.61 10.02 4.23
N ALA A 83 -33.52 10.13 5.56
CA ALA A 83 -33.74 9.02 6.47
C ALA A 83 -35.16 8.42 6.32
N ALA A 84 -36.16 9.24 5.96
CA ALA A 84 -37.53 8.80 5.70
C ALA A 84 -37.66 7.86 4.48
N GLY A 85 -36.74 7.95 3.52
CA GLY A 85 -36.68 7.07 2.35
C GLY A 85 -35.93 5.75 2.59
N SER A 86 -35.32 5.59 3.77
CA SER A 86 -34.52 4.42 4.10
C SER A 86 -35.38 3.17 4.38
N PRO A 87 -34.95 1.95 3.97
CA PRO A 87 -33.70 1.63 3.27
C PRO A 87 -33.74 1.93 1.77
N PHE A 88 -32.60 2.36 1.24
CA PHE A 88 -32.37 2.46 -0.19
C PHE A 88 -31.77 1.16 -0.72
N TYR A 89 -32.16 0.74 -1.93
CA TYR A 89 -31.72 -0.51 -2.55
C TYR A 89 -30.89 -0.22 -3.80
N LEU A 90 -29.60 -0.57 -3.75
CA LEU A 90 -28.72 -0.47 -4.91
C LEU A 90 -28.91 -1.73 -5.78
N LYS A 91 -29.61 -1.58 -6.90
CA LYS A 91 -30.01 -2.68 -7.79
C LYS A 91 -29.13 -2.81 -9.02
N GLU A 92 -28.57 -1.70 -9.48
CA GLU A 92 -27.58 -1.60 -10.55
C GLU A 92 -26.37 -0.81 -10.03
N ASP A 93 -25.28 -0.78 -10.78
CA ASP A 93 -24.18 0.11 -10.42
C ASP A 93 -24.68 1.56 -10.45
N TRP A 94 -24.24 2.36 -9.48
CA TRP A 94 -24.67 3.75 -9.36
C TRP A 94 -23.48 4.68 -9.54
N THR A 95 -23.50 5.46 -10.61
CA THR A 95 -22.44 6.40 -10.96
C THR A 95 -22.90 7.82 -10.65
N ILE A 96 -22.19 8.51 -9.78
CA ILE A 96 -22.39 9.93 -9.48
C ILE A 96 -21.45 10.71 -10.39
N LEU A 97 -22.03 11.44 -11.37
CA LEU A 97 -21.26 12.13 -12.41
C LEU A 97 -20.47 13.35 -11.86
N PRO A 98 -19.48 13.87 -12.61
CA PRO A 98 -18.75 15.08 -12.21
C PRO A 98 -19.68 16.26 -11.92
N GLY A 99 -19.35 17.06 -10.92
CA GLY A 99 -20.15 18.22 -10.48
C GLY A 99 -21.45 17.87 -9.73
N VAL A 100 -21.74 16.59 -9.51
CA VAL A 100 -22.92 16.11 -8.77
C VAL A 100 -22.54 15.79 -7.32
N GLU A 101 -23.37 16.23 -6.39
CA GLU A 101 -23.24 15.94 -4.96
C GLU A 101 -24.38 15.06 -4.46
N VAL A 102 -24.06 14.00 -3.71
CA VAL A 102 -25.03 13.21 -2.96
C VAL A 102 -24.82 13.43 -1.47
N PHE A 103 -25.79 14.08 -0.84
CA PHE A 103 -25.85 14.20 0.62
C PHE A 103 -26.64 13.03 1.21
N ILE A 104 -26.11 12.39 2.26
CA ILE A 104 -26.74 11.24 2.92
C ILE A 104 -26.96 11.56 4.39
N GLU A 105 -28.24 11.58 4.80
CA GLU A 105 -28.65 11.92 6.16
C GLU A 105 -28.26 10.86 7.21
N PRO A 106 -28.14 11.24 8.49
CA PRO A 106 -27.95 10.29 9.58
C PRO A 106 -29.00 9.18 9.61
N GLY A 107 -28.54 7.94 9.80
CA GLY A 107 -29.40 6.76 9.91
C GLY A 107 -29.84 6.15 8.58
N VAL A 108 -29.42 6.70 7.44
CA VAL A 108 -29.69 6.11 6.13
C VAL A 108 -28.97 4.77 5.98
N TRP A 109 -29.71 3.76 5.57
CA TRP A 109 -29.22 2.43 5.20
C TRP A 109 -29.35 2.17 3.70
N ILE A 110 -28.22 1.90 3.04
CA ILE A 110 -28.12 1.48 1.64
C ILE A 110 -27.83 -0.03 1.59
N LYS A 111 -28.72 -0.77 0.91
CA LYS A 111 -28.72 -2.23 0.76
C LYS A 111 -28.33 -2.62 -0.67
N PRO A 112 -27.06 -2.99 -0.90
CA PRO A 112 -26.58 -3.39 -2.21
C PRO A 112 -26.94 -4.83 -2.58
N ALA A 113 -27.43 -4.99 -3.81
CA ALA A 113 -27.51 -6.29 -4.45
C ALA A 113 -26.11 -6.86 -4.72
N ARG A 114 -26.07 -8.17 -4.99
CA ARG A 114 -24.80 -8.86 -5.28
C ARG A 114 -24.09 -8.22 -6.47
N ASP A 115 -22.77 -8.09 -6.37
CA ASP A 115 -21.88 -7.59 -7.44
C ASP A 115 -22.08 -6.11 -7.82
N LYS A 116 -22.91 -5.34 -7.09
CA LYS A 116 -23.17 -3.93 -7.39
C LYS A 116 -22.22 -2.97 -6.69
N GLY A 117 -21.88 -1.88 -7.34
CA GLY A 117 -20.96 -0.86 -6.83
C GLY A 117 -21.49 0.56 -6.94
N ILE A 118 -20.83 1.47 -6.23
CA ILE A 118 -21.06 2.92 -6.36
C ILE A 118 -19.78 3.55 -6.87
N LEU A 119 -19.85 4.21 -8.03
CA LEU A 119 -18.77 4.99 -8.62
C LEU A 119 -19.04 6.47 -8.39
N VAL A 120 -18.05 7.19 -7.85
CA VAL A 120 -18.15 8.60 -7.48
C VAL A 120 -17.14 9.38 -8.30
N LEU A 121 -17.62 10.01 -9.38
CA LEU A 121 -16.88 10.98 -10.19
C LEU A 121 -17.16 12.43 -9.73
N GLY A 122 -18.25 12.65 -9.01
CA GLY A 122 -18.55 13.88 -8.28
C GLY A 122 -18.17 13.76 -6.79
N GLN A 123 -19.14 14.01 -5.89
CA GLN A 123 -18.92 14.01 -4.44
C GLN A 123 -20.02 13.24 -3.67
N ILE A 124 -19.62 12.49 -2.64
CA ILE A 124 -20.53 11.99 -1.59
C ILE A 124 -20.22 12.68 -0.27
N VAL A 125 -21.27 13.14 0.42
CA VAL A 125 -21.20 13.66 1.79
C VAL A 125 -22.12 12.81 2.66
N ALA A 126 -21.57 11.78 3.31
CA ALA A 126 -22.28 10.92 4.23
C ALA A 126 -21.96 11.30 5.67
N ARG A 127 -22.89 11.98 6.34
CA ARG A 127 -22.71 12.49 7.71
C ARG A 127 -23.67 11.79 8.65
N GLY A 128 -23.26 10.62 9.14
CA GLY A 128 -23.93 9.93 10.22
C GLY A 128 -23.68 10.58 11.59
N GLU A 129 -24.33 10.04 12.60
CA GLU A 129 -24.12 10.39 14.00
C GLU A 129 -23.80 9.14 14.82
N LYS A 130 -23.21 9.30 16.01
CA LYS A 130 -22.86 8.18 16.91
C LYS A 130 -24.02 7.20 17.15
N GLY A 131 -25.24 7.71 17.29
CA GLY A 131 -26.46 6.91 17.47
C GLY A 131 -27.25 6.60 16.19
N LYS A 132 -26.92 7.25 15.07
CA LYS A 132 -27.62 7.14 13.77
C LYS A 132 -26.59 7.09 12.65
N ARG A 133 -25.84 6.00 12.62
CA ARG A 133 -24.78 5.77 11.63
C ARG A 133 -25.39 5.56 10.24
N VAL A 134 -24.71 6.03 9.21
CA VAL A 134 -25.06 5.66 7.82
C VAL A 134 -24.49 4.28 7.55
N ALA A 135 -25.24 3.39 6.92
CA ALA A 135 -24.81 2.03 6.64
C ALA A 135 -24.81 1.72 5.14
N PHE A 136 -23.69 1.24 4.63
CA PHE A 136 -23.56 0.62 3.31
C PHE A 136 -23.35 -0.88 3.47
N GLY A 137 -24.22 -1.69 2.87
CA GLY A 137 -24.15 -3.14 3.03
C GLY A 137 -24.87 -3.64 4.27
N CYS A 138 -24.69 -4.92 4.56
CA CYS A 138 -25.29 -5.57 5.72
C CYS A 138 -24.28 -6.48 6.39
N GLN A 139 -24.29 -6.51 7.73
CA GLN A 139 -23.45 -7.39 8.52
C GLN A 139 -23.69 -8.87 8.21
N TYR A 140 -24.96 -9.25 7.99
CA TYR A 140 -25.36 -10.58 7.60
C TYR A 140 -25.99 -10.55 6.20
N GLN A 141 -25.69 -11.57 5.40
CA GLN A 141 -26.25 -11.69 4.06
C GLN A 141 -27.74 -12.00 4.13
N THR A 142 -28.50 -11.37 3.24
CA THR A 142 -29.94 -11.59 3.07
C THR A 142 -30.27 -11.70 1.59
N ALA A 143 -31.51 -12.05 1.25
CA ALA A 143 -31.99 -12.06 -0.13
C ALA A 143 -31.85 -10.70 -0.85
N TYR A 144 -31.75 -9.60 -0.10
CA TYR A 144 -31.72 -8.23 -0.62
C TYR A 144 -30.43 -7.47 -0.29
N CYS A 145 -29.45 -8.14 0.29
CA CYS A 145 -28.19 -7.53 0.70
C CYS A 145 -27.09 -8.59 0.75
N SER A 146 -26.11 -8.49 -0.14
CA SER A 146 -25.08 -9.52 -0.31
C SER A 146 -23.69 -8.90 -0.42
N TYR A 147 -22.70 -9.72 -0.78
CA TYR A 147 -21.39 -9.20 -1.15
C TYR A 147 -21.52 -8.29 -2.37
N TRP A 148 -20.90 -7.12 -2.30
CA TRP A 148 -21.04 -6.06 -3.28
C TRP A 148 -19.67 -5.42 -3.52
N GLN A 149 -19.53 -4.63 -4.58
CA GLN A 149 -18.23 -4.13 -5.02
C GLN A 149 -17.61 -3.18 -3.99
N GLY A 150 -18.40 -2.26 -3.44
CA GLY A 150 -17.92 -1.20 -2.57
C GLY A 150 -18.09 0.19 -3.18
N LEU A 151 -17.42 1.16 -2.57
CA LEU A 151 -17.37 2.55 -3.01
C LEU A 151 -16.09 2.79 -3.82
N VAL A 152 -16.20 3.41 -4.98
CA VAL A 152 -15.06 3.78 -5.83
C VAL A 152 -15.09 5.29 -6.06
N PHE A 153 -14.11 6.01 -5.52
CA PHE A 153 -13.93 7.45 -5.72
C PHE A 153 -12.88 7.67 -6.79
N ALA A 154 -13.24 8.33 -7.88
CA ALA A 154 -12.37 8.51 -9.06
C ALA A 154 -12.62 9.85 -9.77
N SER A 155 -12.87 10.91 -9.00
CA SER A 155 -12.98 12.26 -9.56
C SER A 155 -11.62 12.74 -10.06
N ASP A 156 -11.50 12.98 -11.36
CA ASP A 156 -10.32 13.59 -11.98
C ASP A 156 -10.32 15.13 -11.88
N ASP A 157 -11.42 15.72 -11.41
CA ASP A 157 -11.55 17.17 -11.23
C ASP A 157 -10.86 17.65 -9.95
N VAL A 158 -9.79 18.42 -10.13
CA VAL A 158 -9.00 19.01 -9.04
C VAL A 158 -9.80 20.06 -8.26
N SER A 159 -10.89 20.62 -8.80
CA SER A 159 -11.77 21.53 -8.07
C SER A 159 -12.80 20.83 -7.18
N THR A 160 -13.06 19.53 -7.42
CA THR A 160 -14.02 18.76 -6.64
C THR A 160 -13.55 18.59 -5.18
N SER A 161 -14.43 18.89 -4.23
CA SER A 161 -14.16 18.73 -2.80
C SER A 161 -14.03 17.25 -2.43
N PRO A 162 -13.24 16.90 -1.40
CA PRO A 162 -13.12 15.52 -0.95
C PRO A 162 -14.48 14.95 -0.55
N SER A 163 -14.70 13.68 -0.85
CA SER A 163 -15.86 12.96 -0.31
C SER A 163 -15.68 12.70 1.18
N GLU A 164 -16.78 12.75 1.93
CA GLU A 164 -16.80 12.65 3.39
C GLU A 164 -17.60 11.42 3.84
N LEU A 165 -16.98 10.57 4.66
CA LEU A 165 -17.62 9.43 5.33
C LEU A 165 -17.45 9.57 6.85
N LEU A 166 -18.42 10.21 7.49
CA LEU A 166 -18.44 10.45 8.94
C LEU A 166 -19.48 9.55 9.61
N PHE A 167 -19.07 8.77 10.63
CA PHE A 167 -19.95 7.80 11.29
C PHE A 167 -20.66 6.85 10.31
N VAL A 168 -19.89 6.32 9.36
CA VAL A 168 -20.34 5.39 8.33
C VAL A 168 -19.93 3.97 8.69
N ASP A 169 -20.78 2.99 8.39
CA ASP A 169 -20.44 1.57 8.43
C ASP A 169 -20.47 0.99 7.02
N VAL A 170 -19.38 0.33 6.62
CA VAL A 170 -19.26 -0.37 5.34
C VAL A 170 -19.07 -1.86 5.61
N PHE A 171 -20.06 -2.67 5.22
CA PHE A 171 -20.09 -4.11 5.47
C PHE A 171 -19.95 -4.94 4.20
N ASN A 172 -19.19 -6.04 4.28
CA ASN A 172 -19.18 -7.12 3.29
C ASN A 172 -18.94 -6.68 1.84
N ALA A 173 -18.20 -5.58 1.66
CA ALA A 173 -17.84 -5.01 0.36
C ALA A 173 -16.58 -5.66 -0.24
N GLY A 174 -16.20 -5.27 -1.45
CA GLY A 174 -15.03 -5.79 -2.16
C GLY A 174 -15.29 -7.01 -3.05
N TYR A 175 -16.52 -7.22 -3.55
CA TYR A 175 -16.87 -8.36 -4.38
C TYR A 175 -17.56 -7.96 -5.67
N LYS A 176 -16.98 -8.35 -6.83
CA LYS A 176 -17.63 -8.19 -8.13
C LYS A 176 -17.24 -9.30 -9.09
N GLY A 177 -18.19 -10.02 -9.67
CA GLY A 177 -17.91 -10.99 -10.73
C GLY A 177 -16.91 -12.08 -10.32
N ASN A 178 -16.94 -12.51 -9.05
CA ASN A 178 -15.97 -13.41 -8.39
C ASN A 178 -14.56 -12.84 -8.14
N THR A 179 -14.29 -11.59 -8.45
CA THR A 179 -13.07 -10.87 -8.06
C THR A 179 -13.19 -10.30 -6.65
N TYR A 180 -12.04 -10.00 -6.05
CA TYR A 180 -11.95 -9.45 -4.71
C TYR A 180 -11.22 -8.12 -4.76
N GLY A 181 -11.82 -7.08 -4.18
CA GLY A 181 -11.29 -5.74 -4.09
C GLY A 181 -11.51 -5.13 -2.71
N ALA A 182 -11.21 -3.84 -2.58
CA ALA A 182 -11.40 -3.13 -1.33
C ALA A 182 -12.85 -2.72 -1.10
N ALA A 183 -13.21 -2.45 0.16
CA ALA A 183 -14.53 -1.92 0.48
C ALA A 183 -14.69 -0.46 0.03
N VAL A 184 -13.60 0.30 0.12
CA VAL A 184 -13.50 1.68 -0.35
C VAL A 184 -12.23 1.81 -1.18
N GLN A 185 -12.36 2.18 -2.44
CA GLN A 185 -11.25 2.50 -3.34
C GLN A 185 -11.26 4.00 -3.64
N SER A 186 -10.11 4.66 -3.57
CA SER A 186 -9.94 6.03 -4.04
C SER A 186 -8.78 6.10 -5.04
N PHE A 187 -9.10 6.43 -6.28
CA PHE A 187 -8.13 6.82 -7.30
C PHE A 187 -7.81 8.32 -7.18
N SER A 188 -6.54 8.72 -7.30
CA SER A 188 -6.05 10.09 -7.04
C SER A 188 -6.58 10.65 -5.70
N PRO A 189 -6.20 10.03 -4.56
CA PRO A 189 -6.93 10.12 -3.30
C PRO A 189 -7.32 11.52 -2.83
N SER A 190 -8.57 11.66 -2.43
CA SER A 190 -9.11 12.89 -1.81
C SER A 190 -10.34 12.51 -1.00
N ILE A 191 -10.12 11.86 0.15
CA ILE A 191 -11.21 11.35 0.98
C ILE A 191 -10.99 11.64 2.46
N ILE A 192 -12.08 11.95 3.15
CA ILE A 192 -12.12 12.15 4.60
C ILE A 192 -12.99 11.04 5.17
N ILE A 193 -12.39 10.18 6.01
CA ILE A 193 -13.10 9.10 6.69
C ILE A 193 -12.84 9.22 8.18
N GLN A 194 -13.90 9.45 8.95
CA GLN A 194 -13.78 9.60 10.40
C GLN A 194 -14.89 8.94 11.18
N ASN A 195 -14.56 8.40 12.36
CA ASN A 195 -15.51 7.76 13.26
C ASN A 195 -16.29 6.62 12.60
N SER A 196 -15.74 6.03 11.54
CA SER A 196 -16.39 5.07 10.64
C SER A 196 -15.85 3.65 10.85
N ARG A 197 -16.55 2.64 10.36
CA ARG A 197 -16.16 1.23 10.47
C ARG A 197 -16.17 0.56 9.11
N VAL A 198 -15.11 -0.17 8.80
CA VAL A 198 -15.00 -1.01 7.60
C VAL A 198 -14.83 -2.46 8.02
N ILE A 199 -15.85 -3.26 7.71
CA ILE A 199 -16.08 -4.56 8.36
C ILE A 199 -16.22 -5.67 7.30
N GLN A 200 -15.45 -6.74 7.47
CA GLN A 200 -15.55 -7.98 6.68
C GLN A 200 -15.40 -7.77 5.16
N SER A 201 -14.52 -6.87 4.73
CA SER A 201 -14.23 -6.73 3.30
C SER A 201 -13.59 -7.99 2.72
N ARG A 202 -13.76 -8.19 1.41
CA ARG A 202 -13.24 -9.38 0.72
C ARG A 202 -11.74 -9.36 0.44
N LEU A 203 -11.14 -8.17 0.42
CA LEU A 203 -9.71 -7.93 0.34
C LEU A 203 -9.36 -6.82 1.34
N ASN A 204 -9.01 -5.62 0.88
CA ASN A 204 -8.57 -4.53 1.75
C ASN A 204 -9.76 -3.75 2.33
N GLY A 205 -9.58 -3.06 3.45
CA GLY A 205 -10.59 -2.14 3.96
C GLY A 205 -10.69 -0.91 3.06
N ILE A 206 -9.62 -0.12 3.04
CA ILE A 206 -9.45 1.01 2.13
C ILE A 206 -8.28 0.74 1.18
N GLU A 207 -8.43 1.17 -0.06
CA GLU A 207 -7.43 1.16 -1.12
C GLU A 207 -7.25 2.58 -1.66
N LEU A 208 -6.04 3.14 -1.52
CA LEU A 208 -5.71 4.48 -2.01
C LEU A 208 -4.67 4.34 -3.12
N ILE A 209 -5.00 4.74 -4.35
CA ILE A 209 -4.12 4.56 -5.51
C ILE A 209 -4.05 5.84 -6.31
N GLY A 210 -2.88 6.30 -6.73
CA GLY A 210 -2.83 7.32 -7.77
C GLY A 210 -1.50 8.03 -7.91
N PRO A 211 -1.30 8.73 -9.04
CA PRO A 211 -0.10 9.53 -9.30
C PRO A 211 -0.19 10.95 -8.74
N VAL A 212 -1.39 11.51 -8.50
CA VAL A 212 -1.59 12.90 -8.08
C VAL A 212 -2.59 12.89 -6.94
N VAL A 213 -2.31 13.61 -5.84
CA VAL A 213 -3.08 13.39 -4.62
C VAL A 213 -3.26 14.65 -3.79
N LYS A 214 -4.51 14.86 -3.36
CA LYS A 214 -4.92 15.79 -2.30
C LYS A 214 -4.78 15.06 -0.95
N SER A 215 -4.63 15.78 0.17
CA SER A 215 -4.48 15.12 1.48
C SER A 215 -5.68 14.19 1.78
N SER A 216 -5.40 12.97 2.25
CA SER A 216 -6.43 12.05 2.75
C SER A 216 -6.37 11.97 4.27
N ILE A 217 -7.54 12.05 4.92
CA ILE A 217 -7.65 12.10 6.38
C ILE A 217 -8.40 10.87 6.85
N ILE A 218 -7.72 9.96 7.55
CA ILE A 218 -8.29 8.72 8.08
C ILE A 218 -8.09 8.71 9.59
N LYS A 219 -9.11 9.15 10.35
CA LYS A 219 -9.02 9.29 11.80
C LYS A 219 -10.14 8.59 12.56
N ARG A 220 -9.82 7.95 13.69
CA ARG A 220 -10.83 7.38 14.62
C ARG A 220 -11.73 6.32 13.97
N ASN A 221 -11.20 5.52 13.05
CA ASN A 221 -11.95 4.47 12.38
C ASN A 221 -11.64 3.09 12.94
N GLU A 222 -12.51 2.13 12.66
CA GLU A 222 -12.31 0.72 12.99
C GLU A 222 -12.26 -0.13 11.71
N PHE A 223 -11.16 -0.87 11.51
CA PHE A 223 -10.97 -1.82 10.43
C PHE A 223 -11.02 -3.23 11.00
N LEU A 224 -12.16 -3.90 10.82
CA LEU A 224 -12.49 -5.12 11.56
C LEU A 224 -12.66 -6.32 10.63
N ASN A 225 -11.88 -7.38 10.87
CA ASN A 225 -12.03 -8.68 10.22
C ASN A 225 -11.98 -8.62 8.69
N ASN A 226 -11.21 -7.69 8.11
CA ASN A 226 -11.02 -7.61 6.67
C ASN A 226 -10.06 -8.72 6.22
N ARG A 227 -10.31 -9.33 5.06
CA ARG A 227 -9.50 -10.48 4.60
C ARG A 227 -8.07 -10.11 4.21
N GLY A 228 -7.88 -8.88 3.75
CA GLY A 228 -6.62 -8.28 3.34
C GLY A 228 -6.06 -7.36 4.43
N VAL A 229 -5.56 -6.20 4.02
CA VAL A 229 -5.02 -5.16 4.89
C VAL A 229 -6.14 -4.18 5.28
N GLY A 230 -6.07 -3.57 6.47
CA GLY A 230 -7.00 -2.50 6.84
C GLY A 230 -6.96 -1.31 5.87
N ILE A 231 -5.77 -0.75 5.66
CA ILE A 231 -5.49 0.32 4.67
C ILE A 231 -4.33 -0.11 3.78
N ASN A 232 -4.56 -0.12 2.47
CA ASN A 232 -3.52 -0.28 1.45
C ASN A 232 -3.39 1.04 0.68
N ALA A 233 -2.20 1.61 0.62
CA ALA A 233 -1.94 2.83 -0.14
C ALA A 233 -0.77 2.61 -1.10
N ILE A 234 -0.99 2.92 -2.38
CA ILE A 234 0.00 2.78 -3.44
C ILE A 234 0.10 4.10 -4.19
N VAL A 235 1.26 4.74 -4.09
CA VAL A 235 1.53 5.99 -4.79
C VAL A 235 2.67 5.79 -5.78
N ALA A 236 2.40 6.11 -7.03
CA ALA A 236 3.36 5.92 -8.12
C ALA A 236 3.56 7.24 -8.86
N TYR A 237 4.76 7.81 -8.77
CA TYR A 237 5.08 9.06 -9.45
C TYR A 237 6.26 8.87 -10.43
N PRO A 238 5.96 8.66 -11.74
CA PRO A 238 6.95 8.50 -12.80
C PRO A 238 8.09 9.54 -12.72
N ARG A 239 9.35 9.08 -12.60
CA ARG A 239 10.51 9.98 -12.43
C ARG A 239 10.75 10.86 -13.64
N SER A 240 11.34 12.02 -13.37
CA SER A 240 11.78 12.90 -14.44
C SER A 240 13.13 12.61 -15.07
N VAL A 241 14.00 11.89 -14.37
CA VAL A 241 15.36 11.61 -14.79
C VAL A 241 15.55 10.08 -14.92
N PRO A 242 16.10 9.58 -16.05
CA PRO A 242 16.41 8.17 -16.21
C PRO A 242 17.55 7.75 -15.28
N LEU A 243 17.47 6.52 -14.76
CA LEU A 243 18.50 5.90 -13.93
C LEU A 243 19.05 4.66 -14.63
N ASN A 244 20.29 4.32 -14.28
CA ASN A 244 20.90 3.06 -14.64
C ASN A 244 20.90 2.10 -13.44
N THR A 245 19.70 1.82 -12.91
CA THR A 245 19.48 0.93 -11.76
C THR A 245 18.66 -0.29 -12.18
N ARG A 246 18.63 -1.32 -11.34
CA ARG A 246 17.83 -2.51 -11.56
C ARG A 246 16.79 -2.67 -10.45
N VAL A 247 15.55 -2.90 -10.84
CA VAL A 247 14.45 -3.23 -9.94
C VAL A 247 14.58 -4.69 -9.57
N LYS A 248 14.53 -4.99 -8.27
CA LYS A 248 14.47 -6.35 -7.75
C LYS A 248 13.02 -6.81 -7.66
N ARG A 249 12.82 -8.12 -7.66
CA ARG A 249 11.49 -8.70 -7.54
C ARG A 249 10.92 -8.46 -6.14
N GLU A 250 9.80 -7.77 -6.03
CA GLU A 250 9.17 -7.45 -4.74
C GLU A 250 7.65 -7.36 -4.86
N SER A 251 6.91 -7.82 -3.84
CA SER A 251 5.47 -7.61 -3.73
C SER A 251 5.14 -6.26 -3.11
N ALA A 252 4.31 -5.46 -3.80
CA ALA A 252 3.82 -4.16 -3.33
C ALA A 252 2.33 -4.17 -2.98
N GLY A 253 1.69 -5.35 -2.93
CA GLY A 253 0.26 -5.45 -2.59
C GLY A 253 -0.69 -4.85 -3.63
N TRP A 254 -0.32 -4.84 -4.92
CA TRP A 254 -1.15 -4.34 -6.02
C TRP A 254 -2.43 -5.19 -6.24
N PRO A 255 -3.64 -4.61 -6.16
CA PRO A 255 -4.89 -5.36 -6.37
C PRO A 255 -5.03 -5.95 -7.78
N SER A 256 -5.99 -6.87 -7.95
CA SER A 256 -6.23 -7.56 -9.23
C SER A 256 -6.99 -6.73 -10.25
N ASP A 257 -7.99 -5.97 -9.81
CA ASP A 257 -8.86 -5.17 -10.68
C ASP A 257 -9.01 -3.78 -10.07
N LEU A 258 -8.56 -2.75 -10.79
CA LEU A 258 -8.58 -1.36 -10.34
C LEU A 258 -9.36 -0.50 -11.31
N TYR A 259 -10.40 0.16 -10.82
CA TYR A 259 -11.04 1.24 -11.57
C TYR A 259 -10.10 2.45 -11.66
N GLY A 260 -10.01 3.09 -12.83
CA GLY A 260 -9.22 4.31 -13.04
C GLY A 260 -7.72 4.11 -13.35
N VAL A 261 -7.21 2.86 -13.35
CA VAL A 261 -5.82 2.56 -13.70
C VAL A 261 -5.76 1.77 -15.01
N ASN A 262 -4.78 2.07 -15.88
CA ASN A 262 -4.67 1.44 -17.19
C ASN A 262 -4.11 0.01 -17.11
N ASP A 263 -4.92 -0.99 -17.46
CA ASP A 263 -4.51 -2.40 -17.54
C ASP A 263 -3.91 -2.73 -18.93
N ILE A 264 -2.77 -3.43 -18.96
CA ILE A 264 -2.13 -3.96 -20.18
C ILE A 264 -3.00 -5.02 -20.86
N CYS A 265 -3.79 -5.77 -20.10
CA CYS A 265 -4.68 -6.81 -20.59
C CYS A 265 -6.03 -6.29 -21.10
N GLU A 266 -6.28 -4.98 -21.01
CA GLU A 266 -7.54 -4.37 -21.44
C GLU A 266 -7.80 -4.64 -22.93
N LYS A 267 -8.96 -5.25 -23.22
CA LYS A 267 -9.34 -5.75 -24.55
C LYS A 267 -10.23 -4.80 -25.34
N THR A 268 -10.85 -3.84 -24.67
CA THR A 268 -11.81 -2.91 -25.30
C THR A 268 -11.13 -1.90 -26.22
N SER A 269 -9.88 -1.52 -25.92
CA SER A 269 -9.10 -0.55 -26.70
C SER A 269 -7.74 -1.11 -27.09
N LYS A 270 -7.34 -0.98 -28.36
CA LYS A 270 -6.04 -1.45 -28.85
C LYS A 270 -4.87 -0.53 -28.50
N MET A 271 -5.14 0.76 -28.28
CA MET A 271 -4.14 1.80 -28.09
C MET A 271 -4.51 2.69 -26.90
N LEU A 272 -3.54 2.95 -26.03
CA LEU A 272 -3.61 3.95 -24.97
C LEU A 272 -2.97 5.24 -25.48
N LEU A 273 -3.69 6.34 -25.38
CA LEU A 273 -3.16 7.67 -25.64
C LEU A 273 -2.72 8.30 -24.32
N VAL A 274 -1.54 8.92 -24.31
CA VAL A 274 -0.95 9.55 -23.12
C VAL A 274 -0.61 11.00 -23.46
N ASN A 275 -1.01 11.94 -22.61
CA ASN A 275 -0.80 13.37 -22.78
C ASN A 275 0.44 13.88 -22.03
N ASP A 276 0.65 13.42 -20.80
CA ASP A 276 1.77 13.74 -19.92
C ASP A 276 2.38 12.47 -19.31
N ARG A 277 1.72 11.93 -18.29
CA ARG A 277 2.17 10.75 -17.54
C ARG A 277 1.01 9.84 -17.20
N THR A 278 1.27 8.55 -17.07
CA THR A 278 0.28 7.59 -16.60
C THR A 278 0.95 6.37 -15.98
N VAL A 279 0.20 5.64 -15.17
CA VAL A 279 0.60 4.33 -14.65
C VAL A 279 -0.14 3.27 -15.43
N VAL A 280 0.61 2.29 -15.89
CA VAL A 280 0.10 1.11 -16.60
C VAL A 280 0.48 -0.11 -15.78
N TYR A 281 -0.45 -1.03 -15.55
CA TYR A 281 -0.20 -2.20 -14.74
C TYR A 281 -0.67 -3.50 -15.39
N TYR A 282 -0.08 -4.58 -14.93
CA TYR A 282 -0.56 -5.94 -15.08
C TYR A 282 -0.74 -6.51 -13.69
N SER A 283 -1.88 -7.13 -13.43
CA SER A 283 -2.10 -7.92 -12.21
C SER A 283 -2.78 -9.23 -12.57
N HIS A 284 -2.35 -10.32 -11.95
CA HIS A 284 -2.94 -11.62 -12.22
C HIS A 284 -4.36 -11.72 -11.64
N GLY A 285 -5.37 -11.73 -12.51
CA GLY A 285 -6.79 -11.77 -12.16
C GLY A 285 -7.55 -13.02 -12.62
N LYS A 286 -8.71 -13.25 -12.00
CA LYS A 286 -9.64 -14.38 -12.28
C LYS A 286 -10.33 -14.32 -13.63
N GLN A 287 -10.22 -13.22 -14.36
CA GLN A 287 -11.01 -13.00 -15.58
C GLN A 287 -10.62 -13.92 -16.75
N HIS A 288 -9.56 -14.72 -16.63
CA HIS A 288 -9.12 -15.64 -17.67
C HIS A 288 -8.89 -17.02 -17.06
N GLY A 289 -9.77 -17.99 -17.33
CA GLY A 289 -9.69 -19.36 -16.79
C GLY A 289 -8.51 -20.21 -17.32
N GLY A 290 -7.40 -19.59 -17.74
CA GLY A 290 -6.22 -20.27 -18.28
C GLY A 290 -4.97 -19.98 -17.45
N CYS A 291 -4.00 -20.90 -17.46
CA CYS A 291 -2.73 -20.73 -16.74
C CYS A 291 -1.71 -19.82 -17.47
N TYR A 292 -2.07 -19.30 -18.65
CA TYR A 292 -1.20 -18.51 -19.52
C TYR A 292 -1.92 -17.25 -20.00
N TYR A 293 -1.24 -16.12 -19.85
CA TYR A 293 -1.76 -14.79 -20.16
C TYR A 293 -0.82 -14.14 -21.18
N ASN A 294 -1.38 -13.61 -22.26
CA ASN A 294 -0.65 -12.83 -23.26
C ASN A 294 -1.36 -11.48 -23.37
N CYS A 295 -0.80 -10.48 -22.71
CA CYS A 295 -1.35 -9.14 -22.69
C CYS A 295 -0.48 -8.25 -23.56
N THR A 296 -1.12 -7.43 -24.42
CA THR A 296 -0.42 -6.57 -25.36
C THR A 296 -1.12 -5.23 -25.41
N ARG A 297 -0.38 -4.16 -25.13
CA ARG A 297 -0.90 -2.79 -25.13
C ARG A 297 0.02 -1.89 -25.94
N ALA A 298 -0.53 -1.26 -26.97
CA ALA A 298 0.15 -0.17 -27.66
C ALA A 298 -0.12 1.15 -26.92
N ILE A 299 0.90 1.98 -26.79
CA ILE A 299 0.87 3.26 -26.09
C ILE A 299 1.42 4.31 -27.06
N ARG A 300 0.76 5.47 -27.14
CA ARG A 300 1.16 6.57 -28.02
C ARG A 300 1.04 7.91 -27.33
N SER A 301 2.00 8.79 -27.56
CA SER A 301 1.96 10.17 -27.12
C SER A 301 0.96 10.97 -27.96
N GLU A 302 0.01 11.64 -27.31
CA GLU A 302 -0.90 12.59 -27.95
C GLU A 302 -0.14 13.79 -28.54
N LEU A 303 0.95 14.20 -27.87
CA LEU A 303 1.81 15.30 -28.28
C LEU A 303 2.83 14.89 -29.36
N GLY A 304 2.86 13.62 -29.79
CA GLY A 304 3.83 13.10 -30.74
C GLY A 304 5.28 13.12 -30.23
N ARG A 305 5.49 13.28 -28.92
CA ARG A 305 6.80 13.34 -28.26
C ARG A 305 7.28 11.95 -27.82
N ASN A 306 8.57 11.84 -27.54
CA ASN A 306 9.15 10.57 -27.11
C ASN A 306 8.57 10.10 -25.77
N ILE A 307 8.28 8.81 -25.71
CA ILE A 307 7.81 8.13 -24.49
C ILE A 307 9.03 7.64 -23.70
N THR A 308 8.94 7.63 -22.38
CA THR A 308 9.84 6.91 -21.49
C THR A 308 9.03 5.86 -20.73
N ILE A 309 9.55 4.63 -20.66
CA ILE A 309 8.99 3.56 -19.83
C ILE A 309 9.90 3.35 -18.64
N GLN A 310 9.28 3.35 -17.47
CA GLN A 310 9.89 3.01 -16.19
C GLN A 310 9.24 1.74 -15.68
N ILE A 311 10.04 0.74 -15.32
CA ILE A 311 9.54 -0.42 -14.58
C ILE A 311 9.59 -0.03 -13.12
N LEU A 312 8.43 0.07 -12.47
CA LEU A 312 8.32 0.52 -11.07
C LEU A 312 8.44 -0.64 -10.10
N GLN A 313 7.80 -1.76 -10.44
CA GLN A 313 7.71 -2.93 -9.60
C GLN A 313 7.37 -4.15 -10.45
N PHE A 314 7.89 -5.31 -10.06
CA PHE A 314 7.40 -6.59 -10.56
C PHE A 314 7.47 -7.68 -9.47
N ASN A 315 6.48 -8.56 -9.46
CA ASN A 315 6.47 -9.78 -8.67
C ASN A 315 5.95 -10.96 -9.50
N LEU A 316 6.65 -11.30 -10.58
CA LEU A 316 6.29 -12.41 -11.46
C LEU A 316 7.35 -13.51 -11.37
N GLN A 317 6.91 -14.77 -11.31
CA GLN A 317 7.81 -15.94 -11.22
C GLN A 317 8.15 -16.58 -12.57
N ARG A 318 7.27 -16.42 -13.57
CA ARG A 318 7.38 -17.04 -14.89
C ARG A 318 6.75 -16.13 -15.93
N PHE A 319 7.55 -15.23 -16.46
CA PHE A 319 7.09 -14.24 -17.42
C PHE A 319 8.10 -14.05 -18.54
N GLN A 320 7.63 -13.45 -19.64
CA GLN A 320 8.45 -12.89 -20.71
C GLN A 320 7.90 -11.50 -21.00
N LEU A 321 8.70 -10.48 -20.71
CA LEU A 321 8.39 -9.09 -21.02
C LEU A 321 9.07 -8.71 -22.32
N GLU A 322 8.31 -8.21 -23.29
CA GLU A 322 8.82 -7.67 -24.56
C GLU A 322 8.36 -6.23 -24.73
N ILE A 323 9.30 -5.33 -25.02
CA ILE A 323 9.00 -3.92 -25.30
C ILE A 323 9.46 -3.59 -26.73
N PHE A 324 8.52 -3.17 -27.56
CA PHE A 324 8.73 -2.86 -28.96
C PHE A 324 8.60 -1.36 -29.21
N GLU A 325 9.50 -0.82 -30.02
CA GLU A 325 9.32 0.51 -30.59
C GLU A 325 8.19 0.50 -31.64
N GLY A 326 7.21 1.41 -31.49
CA GLY A 326 6.07 1.54 -32.41
C GLY A 326 4.74 0.95 -31.90
N SER A 327 3.68 1.14 -32.67
CA SER A 327 2.29 0.79 -32.29
C SER A 327 1.82 -0.61 -32.73
N SER A 328 2.60 -1.33 -33.53
CA SER A 328 2.23 -2.65 -34.04
C SER A 328 3.45 -3.55 -34.23
N PRO A 329 3.44 -4.78 -33.67
CA PRO A 329 4.46 -5.78 -33.92
C PRO A 329 4.40 -6.41 -35.33
N LEU A 330 3.56 -5.91 -36.24
CA LEU A 330 3.37 -6.48 -37.59
C LEU A 330 3.59 -5.48 -38.73
N LEU A 331 3.58 -4.17 -38.47
CA LEU A 331 3.56 -3.13 -39.54
C LEU A 331 4.82 -2.24 -39.60
N SER A 332 5.68 -2.24 -38.59
CA SER A 332 6.93 -1.49 -38.64
C SER A 332 8.01 -2.32 -39.34
N ARG A 333 8.49 -1.86 -40.51
CA ARG A 333 9.65 -2.42 -41.24
C ARG A 333 10.98 -2.42 -40.44
N ARG A 334 10.94 -2.07 -39.15
CA ARG A 334 12.03 -2.11 -38.16
C ARG A 334 11.44 -2.30 -36.77
N LEU A 335 11.01 -3.51 -36.41
CA LEU A 335 10.75 -3.84 -35.01
C LEU A 335 12.08 -4.02 -34.30
N ARG A 336 12.48 -3.01 -33.52
CA ARG A 336 13.58 -3.16 -32.58
C ARG A 336 12.97 -3.63 -31.26
N ILE A 337 13.26 -4.87 -30.86
CA ILE A 337 13.08 -5.31 -29.49
C ILE A 337 14.03 -4.46 -28.66
N LEU A 338 13.48 -3.60 -27.81
CA LEU A 338 14.27 -2.75 -26.91
C LEU A 338 14.67 -3.54 -25.67
N TYR A 339 13.80 -4.46 -25.24
CA TYR A 339 14.01 -5.32 -24.09
C TYR A 339 13.22 -6.62 -24.22
N ALA A 340 13.87 -7.74 -23.90
CA ALA A 340 13.26 -9.05 -23.77
C ALA A 340 13.96 -9.80 -22.62
N ASP A 341 13.21 -10.19 -21.59
CA ASP A 341 13.79 -10.87 -20.42
C ASP A 341 12.83 -11.90 -19.82
N GLN A 342 13.42 -12.95 -19.24
CA GLN A 342 12.79 -14.06 -18.54
C GLN A 342 13.46 -14.33 -17.17
N THR A 343 14.43 -13.50 -16.77
CA THR A 343 15.15 -13.68 -15.50
C THR A 343 14.25 -13.35 -14.33
N ASN A 344 14.34 -14.18 -13.29
CA ASN A 344 13.59 -14.00 -12.05
C ASN A 344 14.27 -13.06 -11.06
N ASP A 345 15.43 -12.50 -11.43
CA ASP A 345 16.31 -11.79 -10.49
C ASP A 345 16.06 -10.28 -10.49
N SER A 346 16.24 -9.60 -11.65
CA SER A 346 16.10 -8.14 -11.72
C SER A 346 15.85 -7.60 -13.13
N LEU A 347 15.10 -6.51 -13.23
CA LEU A 347 14.76 -5.81 -14.49
C LEU A 347 15.39 -4.40 -14.50
N PRO A 348 15.71 -3.79 -15.65
CA PRO A 348 16.16 -2.40 -15.71
C PRO A 348 15.04 -1.46 -15.23
N SER A 349 15.39 -0.44 -14.44
CA SER A 349 14.42 0.56 -13.97
C SER A 349 13.88 1.43 -15.09
N ASP A 350 14.71 1.75 -16.09
CA ASP A 350 14.36 2.59 -17.23
C ASP A 350 14.63 1.86 -18.54
N VAL A 351 13.68 1.96 -19.48
CA VAL A 351 13.84 1.44 -20.84
C VAL A 351 13.83 2.64 -21.80
N PRO A 352 14.99 3.01 -22.39
CA PRO A 352 15.07 4.16 -23.27
C PRO A 352 14.33 3.91 -24.58
N ILE A 353 13.43 4.82 -24.96
CA ILE A 353 12.60 4.73 -26.17
C ILE A 353 12.75 6.01 -26.98
N ASN A 354 13.15 5.88 -28.25
CA ASN A 354 13.32 7.00 -29.18
C ASN A 354 12.14 7.13 -30.14
N SER A 355 10.93 6.97 -29.61
CA SER A 355 9.69 6.98 -30.40
C SER A 355 8.54 7.57 -29.61
N SER A 356 7.58 8.14 -30.34
CA SER A 356 6.31 8.61 -29.80
C SER A 356 5.27 7.50 -29.62
N SER A 357 5.63 6.26 -29.92
CA SER A 357 4.80 5.10 -29.61
C SER A 357 5.63 3.86 -29.25
N VAL A 358 5.07 3.05 -28.38
CA VAL A 358 5.68 1.83 -27.83
C VAL A 358 4.61 0.77 -27.64
N THR A 359 4.96 -0.50 -27.78
CA THR A 359 4.07 -1.63 -27.49
C THR A 359 4.70 -2.46 -26.38
N ILE A 360 3.96 -2.65 -25.29
CA ILE A 360 4.32 -3.55 -24.20
C ILE A 360 3.60 -4.87 -24.45
N ARG A 361 4.34 -5.98 -24.45
CA ARG A 361 3.80 -7.33 -24.49
C ARG A 361 4.31 -8.12 -23.30
N LEU A 362 3.39 -8.68 -22.54
CA LEU A 362 3.70 -9.49 -21.38
C LEU A 362 3.06 -10.86 -21.52
N TYR A 363 3.92 -11.87 -21.52
CA TYR A 363 3.51 -13.24 -21.30
C TYR A 363 3.74 -13.58 -19.84
N SER A 364 2.73 -14.11 -19.18
CA SER A 364 2.85 -14.57 -17.80
C SER A 364 2.16 -15.90 -17.65
N SER A 365 2.75 -16.79 -16.86
CA SER A 365 2.14 -18.06 -16.48
C SER A 365 2.14 -18.21 -14.97
N VAL A 366 1.01 -18.65 -14.44
CA VAL A 366 0.83 -18.85 -13.00
C VAL A 366 0.28 -20.24 -12.78
N ARG A 367 0.92 -21.00 -11.89
CA ARG A 367 0.55 -22.38 -11.58
C ARG A 367 -0.51 -22.51 -10.50
N SER A 368 -0.74 -21.46 -9.71
CA SER A 368 -1.66 -21.49 -8.58
C SER A 368 -2.63 -20.31 -8.62
N TRP A 369 -3.90 -20.62 -8.44
CA TRP A 369 -4.96 -19.65 -8.24
C TRP A 369 -4.85 -18.93 -6.88
N ASP A 370 -3.96 -19.34 -5.98
CA ASP A 370 -3.87 -18.74 -4.65
C ASP A 370 -3.07 -17.43 -4.59
N THR A 371 -2.51 -16.94 -5.72
CA THR A 371 -1.64 -15.74 -5.78
C THR A 371 -2.31 -14.47 -6.33
N TYR A 372 -3.64 -14.37 -6.27
CA TYR A 372 -4.41 -13.20 -6.75
C TYR A 372 -3.97 -11.89 -6.10
N GLY A 373 -3.68 -10.85 -6.90
CA GLY A 373 -3.22 -9.54 -6.40
C GLY A 373 -1.85 -9.56 -5.71
N LEU A 374 -1.12 -10.67 -5.80
CA LEU A 374 0.25 -10.79 -5.29
C LEU A 374 1.28 -10.77 -6.43
N GLN A 375 0.86 -11.10 -7.64
CA GLN A 375 1.68 -11.11 -8.85
C GLN A 375 1.26 -9.99 -9.79
N SER A 376 2.06 -8.93 -9.77
CA SER A 376 1.83 -7.72 -10.54
C SER A 376 3.11 -7.27 -11.24
N MET A 377 2.95 -6.44 -12.25
CA MET A 377 4.02 -5.67 -12.86
C MET A 377 3.49 -4.28 -13.20
N VAL A 378 4.24 -3.25 -12.85
CA VAL A 378 3.77 -1.87 -12.88
C VAL A 378 4.77 -1.02 -13.64
N PHE A 379 4.26 -0.19 -14.53
CA PHE A 379 5.00 0.67 -15.41
C PHE A 379 4.61 2.13 -15.21
N GLY A 380 5.61 2.99 -15.07
CA GLY A 380 5.48 4.43 -15.22
C GLY A 380 5.67 4.78 -16.70
N ILE A 381 4.70 5.48 -17.27
CA ILE A 381 4.78 6.01 -18.63
C ILE A 381 4.86 7.52 -18.55
N LYS A 382 5.84 8.10 -19.22
CA LYS A 382 6.04 9.55 -19.23
C LYS A 382 6.36 10.07 -20.63
N ILE A 383 6.00 11.32 -20.89
CA ILE A 383 6.41 12.08 -22.08
C ILE A 383 7.57 13.05 -21.73
N SER A 384 8.62 13.04 -22.56
CA SER A 384 10.00 13.43 -22.25
C SER A 384 10.31 14.90 -21.88
N SER A 385 9.34 15.73 -21.49
CA SER A 385 9.54 17.19 -21.30
C SER A 385 9.14 17.76 -19.95
N ASP A 386 8.40 17.03 -19.13
CA ASP A 386 7.94 17.56 -17.85
C ASP A 386 9.03 17.40 -16.78
N THR A 387 9.52 18.47 -16.18
CA THR A 387 10.50 18.43 -15.06
C THR A 387 9.86 18.76 -13.71
N SER A 388 8.54 18.92 -13.67
CA SER A 388 7.82 19.23 -12.43
C SER A 388 8.03 18.12 -11.40
N THR A 389 8.39 18.54 -10.19
CA THR A 389 8.31 17.71 -9.00
C THR A 389 6.87 17.79 -8.48
N GLY A 390 6.26 16.64 -8.18
CA GLY A 390 4.89 16.61 -7.66
C GLY A 390 4.75 17.41 -6.36
N SER A 391 3.53 17.86 -6.05
CA SER A 391 3.23 18.49 -4.77
C SER A 391 3.42 17.52 -3.60
N ILE A 392 3.77 18.04 -2.42
CA ILE A 392 3.89 17.23 -1.20
C ILE A 392 2.50 16.71 -0.81
N GLY A 393 2.35 15.40 -0.77
CA GLY A 393 1.15 14.73 -0.27
C GLY A 393 1.31 14.34 1.19
N ASN A 394 0.21 14.35 1.94
CA ASN A 394 0.18 13.95 3.35
C ASN A 394 -0.78 12.77 3.55
N PHE A 395 -0.29 11.70 4.17
CA PHE A 395 -1.12 10.60 4.68
C PHE A 395 -1.22 10.70 6.20
N VAL A 396 -2.44 10.97 6.69
CA VAL A 396 -2.71 11.06 8.12
C VAL A 396 -3.58 9.89 8.57
N ILE A 397 -2.95 8.93 9.25
CA ILE A 397 -3.60 7.73 9.81
C ILE A 397 -3.49 7.83 11.33
N GLU A 398 -4.54 8.34 11.98
CA GLU A 398 -4.52 8.64 13.42
C GLU A 398 -5.68 8.06 14.21
N GLU A 399 -5.41 7.59 15.43
CA GLU A 399 -6.44 7.13 16.37
C GLU A 399 -7.34 6.00 15.82
N ASN A 400 -6.87 5.21 14.85
CA ASN A 400 -7.63 4.11 14.27
C ASN A 400 -7.38 2.79 15.01
N THR A 401 -8.34 1.88 14.93
CA THR A 401 -8.21 0.49 15.42
C THR A 401 -8.21 -0.49 14.25
N PHE A 402 -7.18 -1.31 14.16
CA PHE A 402 -7.04 -2.41 13.21
C PHE A 402 -7.12 -3.73 13.95
N PHE A 403 -8.21 -4.46 13.76
CA PHE A 403 -8.46 -5.70 14.47
C PHE A 403 -8.68 -6.88 13.51
N ASN A 404 -7.88 -7.93 13.68
CA ASN A 404 -8.03 -9.20 12.97
C ASN A 404 -8.09 -9.06 11.45
N ASN A 405 -7.30 -8.15 10.87
CA ASN A 405 -7.16 -8.03 9.42
C ASN A 405 -6.15 -9.06 8.90
N GLY A 406 -6.50 -9.77 7.84
CA GLY A 406 -5.82 -11.00 7.42
C GLY A 406 -4.37 -10.83 6.97
N LEU A 407 -4.02 -9.72 6.31
CA LEU A 407 -2.69 -9.46 5.74
C LEU A 407 -1.89 -8.36 6.48
N GLY A 408 -2.47 -7.70 7.47
CA GLY A 408 -1.85 -6.61 8.22
C GLY A 408 -2.81 -5.46 8.51
N GLY A 409 -2.35 -4.45 9.24
CA GLY A 409 -3.14 -3.25 9.53
C GLY A 409 -3.02 -2.19 8.45
N VAL A 410 -1.78 -1.76 8.17
CA VAL A 410 -1.47 -0.72 7.19
C VAL A 410 -0.35 -1.20 6.28
N ASN A 411 -0.51 -1.01 4.97
CA ASN A 411 0.53 -1.22 3.96
C ASN A 411 0.61 0.03 3.07
N ILE A 412 1.79 0.65 3.00
CA ILE A 412 2.02 1.82 2.15
C ILE A 412 3.20 1.53 1.25
N THR A 413 3.01 1.71 -0.05
CA THR A 413 4.07 1.63 -1.06
C THR A 413 4.16 2.93 -1.83
N THR A 414 5.34 3.53 -1.85
CA THR A 414 5.63 4.70 -2.68
C THR A 414 6.73 4.37 -3.69
N PHE A 415 6.48 4.69 -4.95
CA PHE A 415 7.44 4.50 -6.02
C PHE A 415 8.05 5.83 -6.44
N GLU A 416 9.36 5.79 -6.72
CA GLU A 416 10.05 6.80 -7.52
C GLU A 416 10.16 8.19 -6.87
N GLN A 417 9.87 9.29 -7.59
CA GLN A 417 9.98 10.66 -7.06
C GLN A 417 8.75 10.97 -6.20
N SER A 418 8.72 10.43 -4.98
CA SER A 418 7.57 10.58 -4.09
C SER A 418 7.92 11.48 -2.90
N ASN A 419 7.32 12.67 -2.83
CA ASN A 419 7.51 13.63 -1.74
C ASN A 419 6.34 13.52 -0.75
N TRP A 420 6.29 12.42 0.01
CA TRP A 420 5.21 12.19 0.95
C TRP A 420 5.64 12.40 2.39
N ASP A 421 4.69 12.91 3.19
CA ASP A 421 4.76 12.85 4.65
C ASP A 421 3.72 11.85 5.15
N ILE A 422 4.22 10.71 5.63
CA ILE A 422 3.41 9.62 6.18
C ILE A 422 3.41 9.76 7.70
N ASN A 423 2.24 9.98 8.28
CA ASN A 423 2.07 10.04 9.74
C ASN A 423 1.09 8.95 10.20
N ILE A 424 1.64 7.94 10.88
CA ILE A 424 0.89 6.83 11.51
C ILE A 424 1.03 6.99 13.02
N ASN A 425 0.02 7.58 13.67
CA ASN A 425 0.12 7.99 15.06
C ASN A 425 -1.09 7.58 15.92
N LYS A 426 -0.83 7.11 17.14
CA LYS A 426 -1.89 6.74 18.11
C LYS A 426 -2.86 5.66 17.63
N ASN A 427 -2.42 4.74 16.76
CA ASN A 427 -3.27 3.65 16.28
C ASN A 427 -3.11 2.40 17.15
N ILE A 428 -4.15 1.56 17.16
CA ILE A 428 -4.19 0.27 17.83
C ILE A 428 -4.19 -0.82 16.76
N PHE A 429 -3.21 -1.72 16.81
CA PHE A 429 -3.10 -2.89 15.94
C PHE A 429 -3.18 -4.15 16.80
N HIS A 430 -4.26 -4.92 16.64
CA HIS A 430 -4.46 -6.13 17.42
C HIS A 430 -4.78 -7.33 16.52
N ARG A 431 -3.98 -8.40 16.64
CA ARG A 431 -4.18 -9.69 15.94
C ARG A 431 -4.22 -9.61 14.41
N ASN A 432 -3.45 -8.71 13.80
CA ASN A 432 -3.38 -8.57 12.34
C ASN A 432 -2.28 -9.48 11.74
N GLY A 433 -2.44 -9.82 10.46
CA GLY A 433 -1.47 -10.63 9.71
C GLY A 433 -1.51 -12.13 10.01
N LEU A 434 -2.47 -12.62 10.80
CA LEU A 434 -2.53 -14.02 11.25
C LEU A 434 -3.14 -14.98 10.20
N SER A 435 -3.49 -14.52 9.00
CA SER A 435 -4.12 -15.38 7.98
C SER A 435 -3.22 -16.56 7.61
N THR A 436 -3.70 -17.79 7.83
CA THR A 436 -2.99 -19.04 7.55
C THR A 436 -3.21 -19.56 6.13
N SER A 437 -4.06 -18.90 5.33
CA SER A 437 -4.23 -19.29 3.93
C SER A 437 -2.88 -19.19 3.20
N ASN A 438 -2.57 -20.12 2.29
CA ASN A 438 -1.37 -20.15 1.43
C ASN A 438 -1.13 -18.86 0.59
N ARG A 439 -1.95 -17.83 0.80
CA ARG A 439 -1.99 -16.52 0.12
C ARG A 439 -0.98 -15.51 0.68
N ALA A 440 -0.03 -15.88 1.54
CA ALA A 440 0.72 -14.86 2.29
C ALA A 440 2.13 -15.29 2.73
N GLU A 441 2.92 -15.92 1.85
CA GLU A 441 4.37 -16.06 2.11
C GLU A 441 5.15 -14.74 2.02
N HIS A 442 4.48 -13.60 1.76
CA HIS A 442 5.19 -12.35 1.45
C HIS A 442 4.76 -11.10 2.21
N SER A 443 3.78 -11.12 3.12
CA SER A 443 3.47 -9.91 3.92
C SER A 443 2.53 -10.17 5.08
N LYS A 444 3.02 -10.07 6.32
CA LYS A 444 2.22 -10.18 7.54
C LYS A 444 2.84 -9.34 8.65
N ALA A 445 2.96 -8.03 8.47
CA ALA A 445 3.34 -7.11 9.54
C ALA A 445 2.12 -6.30 9.99
N ALA A 446 2.14 -5.74 11.21
CA ALA A 446 1.10 -4.79 11.63
C ALA A 446 1.13 -3.54 10.73
N ILE A 447 2.33 -3.02 10.48
CA ILE A 447 2.60 -1.93 9.55
C ILE A 447 3.69 -2.37 8.58
N ARG A 448 3.42 -2.22 7.28
CA ARG A 448 4.41 -2.36 6.23
C ARG A 448 4.57 -1.05 5.46
N LEU A 449 5.82 -0.66 5.24
CA LEU A 449 6.21 0.47 4.43
C LEU A 449 7.20 -0.02 3.37
N ASN A 450 6.97 0.32 2.11
CA ASN A 450 7.97 0.31 1.06
C ASN A 450 8.02 1.73 0.52
N ILE A 451 9.05 2.48 0.88
CA ILE A 451 9.07 3.94 0.67
C ILE A 451 10.28 4.39 -0.15
N ALA A 452 10.02 5.29 -1.10
CA ALA A 452 11.03 5.90 -1.95
C ALA A 452 11.03 7.43 -1.85
N ASN A 453 12.12 8.04 -1.39
CA ASN A 453 12.28 9.50 -1.22
C ASN A 453 11.23 10.18 -0.30
N THR A 454 10.68 9.45 0.67
CA THR A 454 9.56 9.84 1.54
C THR A 454 10.00 10.00 3.00
N SER A 455 9.30 10.87 3.75
CA SER A 455 9.40 10.93 5.21
C SER A 455 8.25 10.15 5.83
N ALA A 456 8.55 9.32 6.83
CA ALA A 456 7.55 8.54 7.54
C ALA A 456 7.79 8.59 9.05
N THR A 457 6.72 8.90 9.79
CA THR A 457 6.70 8.91 11.25
C THR A 457 5.67 7.92 11.77
N LEU A 458 6.14 6.98 12.58
CA LEU A 458 5.37 5.93 13.23
C LEU A 458 5.49 6.15 14.73
N ALA A 459 4.48 6.78 15.33
CA ALA A 459 4.58 7.25 16.71
C ALA A 459 3.39 6.82 17.59
N ASN A 460 3.67 6.52 18.87
CA ASN A 460 2.63 6.27 19.88
C ASN A 460 1.62 5.17 19.50
N ASN A 461 2.02 4.20 18.67
CA ASN A 461 1.14 3.11 18.27
C ASN A 461 1.23 1.96 19.27
N TYR A 462 0.10 1.29 19.49
CA TYR A 462 0.01 0.08 20.30
C TYR A 462 -0.21 -1.13 19.38
N MET A 463 0.71 -2.10 19.42
CA MET A 463 0.69 -3.29 18.57
C MET A 463 0.76 -4.54 19.44
N GLU A 464 -0.27 -5.37 19.41
CA GLU A 464 -0.35 -6.57 20.23
C GLU A 464 -0.82 -7.80 19.45
N GLY A 465 -0.10 -8.92 19.59
CA GLY A 465 -0.53 -10.20 19.04
C GLY A 465 -0.57 -10.24 17.51
N ASN A 466 0.12 -9.32 16.84
CA ASN A 466 0.22 -9.29 15.39
C ASN A 466 1.28 -10.27 14.90
N HIS A 467 1.16 -10.72 13.66
CA HIS A 467 2.32 -11.25 12.97
C HIS A 467 3.25 -10.07 12.66
N GLY A 468 4.51 -10.15 13.08
CA GLY A 468 5.47 -9.03 13.04
C GLY A 468 5.00 -7.73 13.73
N GLY A 469 5.84 -6.69 13.67
CA GLY A 469 5.47 -5.34 14.09
C GLY A 469 5.52 -4.35 12.93
N ILE A 470 6.67 -3.70 12.74
CA ILE A 470 6.93 -2.67 11.73
C ILE A 470 7.96 -3.17 10.74
N HIS A 471 7.58 -3.27 9.46
CA HIS A 471 8.48 -3.69 8.39
C HIS A 471 8.61 -2.58 7.37
N ALA A 472 9.78 -1.96 7.28
CA ALA A 472 10.07 -0.86 6.39
C ALA A 472 11.20 -1.20 5.41
N THR A 473 10.89 -1.15 4.12
CA THR A 473 11.89 -1.19 3.06
C THR A 473 12.03 0.20 2.46
N THR A 474 13.26 0.63 2.23
CA THR A 474 13.54 1.99 1.75
C THR A 474 14.32 1.95 0.44
N HIS A 475 13.91 2.80 -0.49
CA HIS A 475 14.53 3.02 -1.79
C HIS A 475 14.98 4.48 -1.86
N SER A 476 16.22 4.75 -2.27
CA SER A 476 16.81 6.06 -2.07
C SER A 476 17.65 6.46 -3.25
N VAL A 477 16.93 7.06 -4.18
CA VAL A 477 17.43 7.38 -5.51
C VAL A 477 17.85 8.85 -5.60
N PHE A 478 17.06 9.76 -5.02
CA PHE A 478 17.24 11.20 -5.18
C PHE A 478 17.45 11.94 -3.86
N GLN A 479 16.87 11.43 -2.77
CA GLN A 479 16.94 12.03 -1.44
C GLN A 479 16.94 10.93 -0.36
N ASN A 480 17.51 11.26 0.80
CA ASN A 480 17.46 10.39 1.97
C ASN A 480 16.01 10.28 2.47
N ASN A 481 15.53 9.06 2.68
CA ASN A 481 14.30 8.85 3.45
C ASN A 481 14.58 9.20 4.92
N LYS A 482 13.57 9.76 5.58
CA LYS A 482 13.58 9.98 7.03
C LYS A 482 12.52 9.10 7.67
N LEU A 483 12.96 8.07 8.38
CA LEU A 483 12.08 7.12 9.05
C LEU A 483 12.18 7.28 10.56
N ASN A 484 11.14 7.80 11.20
CA ASN A 484 11.06 7.98 12.64
C ASN A 484 10.11 6.94 13.24
N ILE A 485 10.60 6.11 14.16
CA ILE A 485 9.82 5.08 14.87
C ILE A 485 9.94 5.36 16.36
N TRP A 486 8.95 6.06 16.94
CA TRP A 486 9.08 6.58 18.30
C TRP A 486 7.93 6.19 19.23
N SER A 487 8.26 5.86 20.48
CA SER A 487 7.27 5.67 21.56
C SER A 487 6.18 4.64 21.23
N ASN A 488 6.49 3.61 20.43
CA ASN A 488 5.55 2.53 20.12
C ASN A 488 5.65 1.42 21.16
N GLN A 489 4.53 0.71 21.39
CA GLN A 489 4.50 -0.51 22.17
C GLN A 489 4.24 -1.70 21.24
N ILE A 490 5.19 -2.63 21.17
CA ILE A 490 5.14 -3.81 20.28
C ILE A 490 5.25 -5.06 21.15
N LEU A 491 4.13 -5.76 21.27
CA LEU A 491 3.90 -6.81 22.26
C LEU A 491 3.46 -8.11 21.59
N PHE A 492 3.99 -9.24 22.05
CA PHE A 492 3.50 -10.58 21.67
C PHE A 492 3.42 -10.80 20.15
N THR A 493 4.37 -10.25 19.39
CA THR A 493 4.47 -10.49 17.95
C THR A 493 4.80 -11.95 17.67
N THR A 494 4.50 -12.44 16.47
CA THR A 494 4.82 -13.82 16.09
C THR A 494 5.56 -13.91 14.76
N GLN A 495 6.38 -14.96 14.64
CA GLN A 495 7.07 -15.49 13.45
C GLN A 495 8.19 -14.61 12.91
N ILE A 496 7.93 -13.33 12.65
CA ILE A 496 8.88 -12.40 12.01
C ILE A 496 9.27 -11.26 12.95
N GLU A 497 10.14 -10.36 12.47
CA GLU A 497 10.76 -9.28 13.24
C GLU A 497 9.72 -8.34 13.86
N ASN A 498 10.03 -7.84 15.07
CA ASN A 498 9.24 -6.78 15.69
C ASN A 498 9.45 -5.46 14.95
N ILE A 499 10.69 -5.14 14.59
CA ILE A 499 11.03 -4.02 13.73
C ILE A 499 12.08 -4.49 12.72
N LEU A 500 11.80 -4.27 11.44
CA LEU A 500 12.75 -4.42 10.35
C LEU A 500 12.82 -3.12 9.57
N VAL A 501 14.03 -2.61 9.36
CA VAL A 501 14.32 -1.52 8.43
C VAL A 501 15.48 -1.92 7.54
N ALA A 502 15.21 -2.05 6.24
CA ALA A 502 16.22 -2.47 5.27
C ALA A 502 16.27 -1.54 4.06
N GLU A 503 17.48 -1.16 3.68
CA GLU A 503 17.72 -0.49 2.40
C GLU A 503 17.97 -1.53 1.30
N ILE A 504 17.20 -1.45 0.20
CA ILE A 504 17.21 -2.47 -0.86
C ILE A 504 18.14 -2.10 -2.04
N GLU A 505 18.51 -0.82 -2.17
CA GLU A 505 19.25 -0.26 -3.31
C GLU A 505 20.66 0.20 -2.95
N ASP A 506 21.62 -0.01 -3.85
CA ASP A 506 23.04 0.37 -3.71
C ASP A 506 23.32 1.86 -4.05
N GLY A 507 22.38 2.76 -3.74
CA GLY A 507 22.53 4.20 -4.01
C GLY A 507 23.62 4.88 -3.16
N PRO A 508 24.08 6.10 -3.55
CA PRO A 508 25.08 6.87 -2.80
C PRO A 508 24.50 7.55 -1.54
N HIS A 509 23.18 7.53 -1.38
CA HIS A 509 22.45 8.17 -0.31
C HIS A 509 22.35 7.27 0.91
N THR A 510 22.44 7.85 2.12
CA THR A 510 22.32 7.11 3.38
C THR A 510 20.93 7.31 3.97
N GLN A 511 20.22 6.20 4.18
CA GLN A 511 18.94 6.22 4.90
C GLN A 511 19.14 6.68 6.33
N GLN A 512 18.30 7.61 6.78
CA GLN A 512 18.27 8.02 8.18
C GLN A 512 17.06 7.41 8.87
N CYS A 513 17.33 6.56 9.85
CA CYS A 513 16.32 6.00 10.73
C CYS A 513 16.56 6.43 12.19
N SER A 514 15.50 6.84 12.88
CA SER A 514 15.53 7.12 14.31
C SER A 514 14.53 6.23 15.02
N ILE A 515 15.03 5.34 15.88
CA ILE A 515 14.24 4.40 16.69
C ILE A 515 14.41 4.82 18.14
N ASP A 516 13.41 5.48 18.72
CA ASP A 516 13.51 6.12 20.04
C ASP A 516 12.35 5.75 20.97
N GLY A 517 12.67 5.34 22.20
CA GLY A 517 11.65 5.21 23.24
C GLY A 517 10.62 4.09 23.02
N ASN A 518 10.92 3.10 22.16
CA ASN A 518 9.99 2.00 21.89
C ASN A 518 10.08 0.92 22.97
N VAL A 519 8.95 0.26 23.24
CA VAL A 519 8.83 -0.87 24.15
C VAL A 519 8.55 -2.12 23.32
N ILE A 520 9.49 -3.06 23.28
CA ILE A 520 9.43 -4.29 22.50
C ILE A 520 9.56 -5.47 23.45
N GLN A 521 8.47 -6.22 23.66
CA GLN A 521 8.50 -7.33 24.61
C GLN A 521 7.67 -8.53 24.20
N HIS A 522 8.11 -9.70 24.64
CA HIS A 522 7.41 -10.97 24.47
C HIS A 522 7.17 -11.37 23.01
N GLY A 523 7.92 -10.82 22.07
CA GLY A 523 7.92 -11.22 20.67
C GLY A 523 8.44 -12.64 20.49
N GLN A 524 7.80 -13.39 19.60
CA GLN A 524 8.12 -14.77 19.27
C GLN A 524 8.59 -14.89 17.83
N GLY A 525 9.79 -14.39 17.54
CA GLY A 525 10.47 -14.60 16.26
C GLY A 525 10.87 -16.06 16.04
N ASP A 526 11.02 -16.43 14.77
CA ASP A 526 11.52 -17.75 14.37
C ASP A 526 13.07 -17.83 14.48
N ARG A 527 13.68 -18.83 13.83
CA ARG A 527 15.14 -19.04 13.86
C ARG A 527 15.92 -18.20 12.85
N TYR A 528 15.23 -17.38 12.06
CA TYR A 528 15.80 -16.57 10.98
C TYR A 528 15.55 -15.09 11.18
N SER A 529 14.54 -14.73 11.97
CA SER A 529 14.18 -13.35 12.25
C SER A 529 14.84 -12.82 13.53
N ASP A 530 15.31 -11.58 13.43
CA ASP A 530 15.79 -10.81 14.57
C ASP A 530 14.63 -10.10 15.27
N VAL A 531 14.87 -9.57 16.47
CA VAL A 531 13.87 -8.72 17.13
C VAL A 531 13.87 -7.33 16.47
N LEU A 532 15.06 -6.72 16.35
CA LEU A 532 15.31 -5.48 15.64
C LEU A 532 16.35 -5.70 14.54
N HIS A 533 15.95 -5.58 13.27
CA HIS A 533 16.81 -5.77 12.11
C HIS A 533 17.00 -4.45 11.35
N LEU A 534 18.24 -4.00 11.22
CA LEU A 534 18.64 -2.78 10.53
C LEU A 534 19.73 -3.10 9.50
N GLU A 535 19.41 -2.97 8.22
CA GLU A 535 20.34 -3.29 7.13
C GLU A 535 20.52 -2.11 6.19
N GLY A 536 21.77 -1.68 6.02
CA GLY A 536 22.14 -0.61 5.08
C GLY A 536 21.75 0.81 5.51
N VAL A 537 21.16 0.97 6.70
CA VAL A 537 20.66 2.25 7.23
C VAL A 537 21.60 2.88 8.26
N SER A 538 21.60 4.22 8.33
CA SER A 538 22.31 5.03 9.32
C SER A 538 21.30 5.69 10.27
N GLY A 539 21.74 6.09 11.46
CA GLY A 539 20.93 6.90 12.37
C GLY A 539 21.07 6.45 13.81
N THR A 540 19.96 6.43 14.55
CA THR A 540 19.98 6.29 16.01
C THR A 540 19.01 5.22 16.50
N VAL A 541 19.46 4.39 17.45
CA VAL A 541 18.63 3.50 18.26
C VAL A 541 18.79 3.95 19.71
N THR A 542 17.80 4.63 20.26
CA THR A 542 17.92 5.32 21.57
C THR A 542 16.77 5.05 22.52
N ASN A 543 17.04 4.97 23.82
CA ASN A 543 15.99 4.90 24.85
C ASN A 543 15.00 3.73 24.68
N ASN A 544 15.35 2.66 23.96
CA ASN A 544 14.44 1.55 23.71
C ASN A 544 14.52 0.52 24.83
N TYR A 545 13.38 -0.09 25.13
CA TYR A 545 13.25 -1.16 26.11
C TYR A 545 12.88 -2.46 25.39
N ILE A 546 13.84 -3.40 25.32
CA ILE A 546 13.72 -4.67 24.61
C ILE A 546 13.86 -5.81 25.62
N TYR A 547 12.75 -6.49 25.90
CA TYR A 547 12.67 -7.45 26.99
C TYR A 547 12.00 -8.77 26.59
N ASN A 548 12.63 -9.90 26.93
CA ASN A 548 12.03 -11.22 26.84
C ASN A 548 11.42 -11.52 25.46
N ASN A 549 12.20 -11.24 24.42
CA ASN A 549 11.85 -11.60 23.04
C ASN A 549 12.62 -12.86 22.64
N THR A 550 12.11 -13.60 21.65
CA THR A 550 12.84 -14.72 21.05
C THR A 550 13.17 -14.42 19.59
N GLY A 551 14.38 -14.72 19.15
CA GLY A 551 14.81 -14.51 17.75
C GLY A 551 16.20 -15.09 17.47
N LEU A 552 16.68 -14.89 16.24
CA LEU A 552 18.06 -15.22 15.85
C LEU A 552 19.05 -14.29 16.55
N HIS A 553 18.85 -12.97 16.42
CA HIS A 553 19.50 -11.94 17.22
C HIS A 553 18.45 -11.05 17.90
N VAL A 554 18.88 -10.30 18.92
CA VAL A 554 18.05 -9.24 19.49
C VAL A 554 18.17 -7.98 18.63
N MET A 555 19.38 -7.62 18.24
CA MET A 555 19.61 -6.53 17.29
C MET A 555 20.64 -6.95 16.24
N TRP A 556 20.31 -6.75 14.98
CA TRP A 556 21.24 -6.82 13.85
C TRP A 556 21.35 -5.44 13.22
N TRP A 557 22.54 -4.86 13.17
CA TRP A 557 22.77 -3.57 12.51
C TRP A 557 24.08 -3.54 11.72
N THR A 558 23.98 -3.68 10.40
CA THR A 558 25.16 -3.70 9.50
C THR A 558 24.98 -2.74 8.34
N THR A 559 26.07 -2.08 7.91
CA THR A 559 26.09 -1.24 6.70
C THR A 559 27.18 -1.69 5.72
N PRO A 560 26.98 -1.52 4.41
CA PRO A 560 28.00 -1.77 3.40
C PRO A 560 29.27 -0.90 3.57
N ALA A 561 30.44 -1.47 3.28
CA ALA A 561 31.75 -0.82 3.44
C ALA A 561 31.97 0.47 2.64
N ASN A 562 31.21 0.65 1.55
CA ASN A 562 31.31 1.79 0.64
C ASN A 562 30.51 3.02 1.11
N ARG A 563 29.89 2.98 2.30
CA ARG A 563 29.04 4.06 2.79
C ARG A 563 29.60 4.67 4.08
N ASN A 564 29.68 6.00 4.12
CA ASN A 564 30.01 6.72 5.34
C ASN A 564 28.73 6.89 6.18
N THR A 565 28.49 5.93 7.07
CA THR A 565 27.32 5.89 7.95
C THR A 565 27.72 6.13 9.40
N SER A 566 26.81 6.74 10.16
CA SER A 566 26.92 6.89 11.61
C SER A 566 25.81 6.07 12.25
N GLU A 567 26.17 5.05 13.02
CA GLU A 567 25.24 4.24 13.79
C GLU A 567 25.44 4.53 15.27
N VAL A 568 24.44 5.14 15.91
CA VAL A 568 24.48 5.48 17.34
C VAL A 568 23.45 4.64 18.08
N THR A 569 23.91 3.82 19.00
CA THR A 569 23.07 3.02 19.90
C THR A 569 23.33 3.48 21.34
N THR A 570 22.37 4.17 21.96
CA THR A 570 22.53 4.67 23.34
C THR A 570 21.29 4.58 24.21
N ASP A 571 21.49 4.46 25.52
CA ASP A 571 20.42 4.49 26.51
C ASP A 571 19.38 3.37 26.32
N ASN A 572 19.75 2.27 25.68
CA ASN A 572 18.85 1.13 25.47
C ASN A 572 18.99 0.09 26.58
N ILE A 573 17.87 -0.53 26.94
CA ILE A 573 17.81 -1.65 27.87
C ILE A 573 17.42 -2.90 27.10
N ILE A 574 18.38 -3.82 26.89
CA ILE A 574 18.21 -5.05 26.12
C ILE A 574 18.55 -6.25 26.99
N TYR A 575 17.54 -6.97 27.47
CA TYR A 575 17.77 -8.00 28.48
C TYR A 575 16.77 -9.16 28.45
N TYR A 576 17.23 -10.32 28.92
CA TYR A 576 16.49 -11.58 29.01
C TYR A 576 15.81 -12.04 27.72
N SER A 577 16.34 -11.64 26.55
CA SER A 577 15.91 -12.24 25.30
C SER A 577 16.48 -13.66 25.16
N ILE A 578 15.78 -14.51 24.40
CA ILE A 578 16.02 -15.94 24.29
C ILE A 578 16.47 -16.28 22.86
N ALA A 579 17.66 -16.86 22.74
CA ALA A 579 18.21 -17.30 21.45
C ALA A 579 17.40 -18.48 20.88
N ARG A 580 17.03 -18.40 19.59
CA ARG A 580 16.31 -19.48 18.87
C ARG A 580 17.21 -20.42 18.07
N ASP A 581 18.43 -19.99 17.74
CA ASP A 581 19.44 -20.82 17.10
C ASP A 581 20.69 -20.91 17.98
N ALA A 582 21.05 -22.13 18.37
CA ALA A 582 22.24 -22.41 19.17
C ALA A 582 23.54 -22.33 18.34
N ASN A 583 23.47 -22.14 17.02
CA ASN A 583 24.67 -22.06 16.17
C ASN A 583 25.12 -20.61 15.88
N ASN A 584 24.23 -19.62 16.00
CA ASN A 584 24.49 -18.23 15.59
C ASN A 584 24.34 -17.25 16.76
N MET A 585 25.18 -17.43 17.79
CA MET A 585 24.88 -17.05 19.17
C MET A 585 25.35 -15.63 19.57
N ALA A 586 24.88 -14.57 18.92
CA ALA A 586 25.11 -13.19 19.40
C ALA A 586 23.80 -12.47 19.70
N ALA A 587 23.67 -11.80 20.85
CA ALA A 587 22.48 -10.98 21.10
C ALA A 587 22.47 -9.74 20.20
N ILE A 588 23.63 -9.11 20.04
CA ILE A 588 23.85 -7.93 19.20
C ILE A 588 24.83 -8.26 18.08
N VAL A 589 24.50 -7.90 16.85
CA VAL A 589 25.43 -7.88 15.71
C VAL A 589 25.54 -6.44 15.23
N SER A 590 26.75 -5.91 15.21
CA SER A 590 26.99 -4.52 14.79
C SER A 590 28.34 -4.38 14.10
N GLY A 591 28.42 -3.54 13.07
CA GLY A 591 29.72 -3.15 12.51
C GLY A 591 29.63 -2.37 11.20
N GLY A 592 28.82 -1.32 11.21
CA GLY A 592 28.90 -0.29 10.18
C GLY A 592 30.21 0.49 10.24
N SER A 593 30.30 1.53 9.41
CA SER A 593 31.54 2.30 9.20
C SER A 593 31.97 3.12 10.41
N SER A 594 31.06 3.49 11.31
CA SER A 594 31.34 4.26 12.53
C SER A 594 30.32 3.93 13.62
N SER A 595 30.29 2.67 14.05
CA SER A 595 29.34 2.21 15.06
C SER A 595 29.76 2.63 16.47
N PHE A 596 28.86 3.36 17.14
CA PHE A 596 29.00 3.86 18.50
C PHE A 596 27.87 3.31 19.37
N LEU A 597 28.21 2.35 20.23
CA LEU A 597 27.31 1.69 21.17
C LEU A 597 27.73 2.11 22.58
N HIS A 598 27.02 3.05 23.21
CA HIS A 598 27.38 3.54 24.54
C HIS A 598 26.17 3.68 25.44
N ASP A 599 26.37 3.67 26.75
CA ASP A 599 25.31 3.88 27.73
C ASP A 599 24.11 2.91 27.60
N ASN A 600 24.37 1.67 27.16
CA ASN A 600 23.37 0.61 27.07
C ASN A 600 23.51 -0.43 28.19
N VAL A 601 22.41 -1.13 28.44
CA VAL A 601 22.32 -2.27 29.35
C VAL A 601 22.10 -3.54 28.53
N PHE A 602 23.10 -4.43 28.54
CA PHE A 602 23.06 -5.72 27.86
C PHE A 602 23.12 -6.86 28.88
N GLN A 603 22.09 -7.72 28.89
CA GLN A 603 22.07 -8.91 29.73
C GLN A 603 21.21 -10.02 29.11
N ASN A 604 21.79 -10.78 28.18
CA ASN A 604 21.07 -11.83 27.44
C ASN A 604 21.75 -13.20 27.64
N PRO A 605 21.55 -13.85 28.81
CA PRO A 605 22.34 -15.01 29.23
C PRO A 605 22.16 -16.25 28.36
N THR A 606 21.07 -16.36 27.59
CA THR A 606 20.85 -17.50 26.69
C THR A 606 21.71 -17.44 25.43
N PHE A 607 22.26 -16.26 25.09
CA PHE A 607 23.20 -16.10 24.00
C PHE A 607 24.62 -16.34 24.50
N THR A 608 25.43 -17.05 23.71
CA THR A 608 26.85 -17.30 24.03
C THR A 608 27.67 -16.03 23.98
N PHE A 609 27.46 -15.21 22.95
CA PHE A 609 28.06 -13.89 22.83
C PHE A 609 26.98 -12.83 23.07
N GLU A 610 27.31 -11.80 23.85
CA GLU A 610 26.48 -10.61 23.96
C GLU A 610 26.56 -9.80 22.66
N MET A 611 27.74 -9.75 22.04
CA MET A 611 27.97 -8.99 20.82
C MET A 611 28.92 -9.70 19.86
N THR A 612 28.62 -9.60 18.57
CA THR A 612 29.59 -9.81 17.49
C THR A 612 29.84 -8.49 16.75
N SER A 613 31.11 -8.18 16.51
CA SER A 613 31.47 -7.13 15.56
C SER A 613 31.51 -7.69 14.13
N GLU A 614 30.60 -7.26 13.27
CA GLU A 614 30.51 -7.69 11.87
C GLU A 614 30.31 -6.50 10.94
N GLY A 615 31.17 -6.38 9.93
CA GLY A 615 31.05 -5.38 8.87
C GLY A 615 32.39 -4.71 8.53
N SER A 616 32.37 -3.44 8.15
CA SER A 616 33.46 -2.79 7.42
C SER A 616 34.43 -1.97 8.25
N SER A 617 34.08 -1.64 9.50
CA SER A 617 34.93 -0.84 10.38
C SER A 617 36.16 -1.60 10.85
N SER A 618 37.22 -0.87 11.19
CA SER A 618 38.38 -1.44 11.90
C SER A 618 38.10 -1.63 13.40
N THR A 619 37.18 -0.84 13.97
CA THR A 619 36.86 -0.82 15.39
C THR A 619 35.39 -0.43 15.61
N VAL A 620 34.71 -1.15 16.51
CA VAL A 620 33.41 -0.77 17.07
C VAL A 620 33.61 -0.21 18.46
N ASN A 621 33.11 1.00 18.70
CA ASN A 621 33.18 1.63 20.02
C ASN A 621 31.98 1.18 20.84
N ALA A 622 32.22 0.29 21.81
CA ALA A 622 31.23 -0.28 22.72
C ALA A 622 31.53 0.11 24.19
N SER A 623 32.06 1.32 24.40
CA SER A 623 32.42 1.86 25.71
C SER A 623 31.18 2.29 26.51
N SER A 624 31.34 2.45 27.82
CA SER A 624 30.30 2.89 28.75
C SER A 624 29.01 2.06 28.68
N ASN A 625 29.12 0.73 28.54
CA ASN A 625 27.96 -0.16 28.63
C ASN A 625 28.01 -1.01 29.91
N TRP A 626 26.83 -1.40 30.39
CA TRP A 626 26.67 -2.49 31.36
C TRP A 626 26.48 -3.82 30.64
N TRP A 627 27.36 -4.79 30.89
CA TRP A 627 27.40 -6.08 30.19
C TRP A 627 26.83 -7.25 31.03
N GLY A 628 26.14 -6.95 32.13
CA GLY A 628 25.70 -7.95 33.11
C GLY A 628 26.82 -8.53 33.99
N LEU A 629 28.08 -8.15 33.72
CA LEU A 629 29.30 -8.60 34.37
C LEU A 629 30.23 -7.39 34.58
N THR A 630 31.11 -7.46 35.57
CA THR A 630 32.10 -6.41 35.88
C THR A 630 33.53 -6.80 35.52
N GLU A 631 33.83 -8.10 35.44
CA GLU A 631 35.18 -8.59 35.15
C GLU A 631 35.48 -8.52 33.63
N HIS A 632 36.47 -7.69 33.26
CA HIS A 632 36.91 -7.49 31.87
C HIS A 632 37.15 -8.81 31.11
N ALA A 633 37.81 -9.79 31.74
CA ALA A 633 38.10 -11.08 31.10
C ALA A 633 36.83 -11.89 30.77
N LYS A 634 35.83 -11.87 31.66
CA LYS A 634 34.54 -12.55 31.45
C LYS A 634 33.69 -11.83 30.40
N ILE A 635 33.75 -10.49 30.36
CA ILE A 635 33.10 -9.71 29.31
C ILE A 635 33.73 -10.05 27.95
N LYS A 636 35.06 -10.05 27.83
CA LYS A 636 35.76 -10.42 26.59
C LYS A 636 35.40 -11.84 26.10
N GLN A 637 35.12 -12.80 26.99
CA GLN A 637 34.65 -14.14 26.60
C GLN A 637 33.25 -14.14 25.99
N ARG A 638 32.42 -13.13 26.29
CA ARG A 638 31.10 -12.91 25.69
C ARG A 638 31.15 -12.01 24.44
N LEU A 639 32.33 -11.67 23.92
CA LEU A 639 32.48 -10.86 22.72
C LEU A 639 33.12 -11.69 21.59
N ARG A 640 32.55 -11.60 20.39
CA ARG A 640 33.14 -12.14 19.17
C ARG A 640 33.71 -10.99 18.34
N ASP A 641 35.00 -10.70 18.56
CA ASP A 641 35.75 -9.60 17.94
C ASP A 641 37.05 -10.10 17.27
N LYS A 642 37.90 -9.18 16.80
CA LYS A 642 39.23 -9.45 16.21
C LYS A 642 40.08 -10.49 16.98
N GLY A 643 39.96 -10.56 18.30
CA GLY A 643 40.71 -11.49 19.15
C GLY A 643 40.31 -12.96 18.98
N THR A 644 39.20 -13.24 18.30
CA THR A 644 38.65 -14.60 18.12
C THR A 644 39.11 -15.33 16.85
N GLY A 645 39.98 -14.72 16.04
CA GLY A 645 40.67 -15.42 14.93
C GLY A 645 40.03 -15.29 13.54
N PHE A 646 38.98 -14.47 13.39
CA PHE A 646 38.37 -14.09 12.10
C PHE A 646 38.66 -12.61 11.77
N LEU A 647 38.38 -12.18 10.52
CA LEU A 647 38.49 -10.78 10.06
C LEU A 647 37.38 -9.89 10.66
N TYR A 648 37.20 -9.92 11.97
CA TYR A 648 36.25 -9.08 12.69
C TYR A 648 36.90 -7.75 13.12
N PRO A 649 36.12 -6.65 13.20
CA PRO A 649 36.56 -5.41 13.83
C PRO A 649 36.97 -5.63 15.30
N GLU A 650 37.80 -4.74 15.84
CA GLU A 650 38.09 -4.73 17.27
C GLU A 650 36.93 -4.10 18.05
N VAL A 651 36.55 -4.65 19.20
CA VAL A 651 35.54 -4.04 20.08
C VAL A 651 36.21 -3.35 21.24
N SER A 652 36.09 -2.02 21.30
CA SER A 652 36.58 -1.19 22.41
C SER A 652 35.49 -1.07 23.48
N ILE A 653 35.74 -1.59 24.69
CA ILE A 653 34.74 -1.63 25.78
C ILE A 653 35.06 -0.71 26.96
N HIS A 654 36.13 0.08 26.90
CA HIS A 654 36.53 0.95 28.02
C HIS A 654 36.05 2.39 27.85
N PRO A 655 35.50 3.03 28.91
CA PRO A 655 35.30 2.47 30.26
C PRO A 655 34.14 1.45 30.33
N ILE A 656 34.18 0.53 31.30
CA ILE A 656 33.07 -0.41 31.57
C ILE A 656 32.26 0.16 32.73
N ILE A 657 30.93 0.10 32.66
CA ILE A 657 30.09 0.49 33.79
C ILE A 657 29.96 -0.69 34.75
N GLU A 658 30.14 -0.44 36.05
CA GLU A 658 30.26 -1.48 37.08
C GLU A 658 28.95 -1.76 37.84
N SER A 659 27.89 -0.97 37.61
CA SER A 659 26.59 -1.18 38.25
C SER A 659 25.41 -0.83 37.34
N MET A 660 24.39 -1.68 37.35
CA MET A 660 23.09 -1.42 36.72
C MET A 660 22.33 -0.28 37.40
N SER A 661 22.61 0.02 38.68
CA SER A 661 21.96 1.14 39.40
C SER A 661 22.25 2.51 38.78
N SER A 662 23.34 2.63 38.01
CA SER A 662 23.68 3.81 37.23
C SER A 662 22.66 4.12 36.13
N TYR A 663 21.81 3.15 35.76
CA TYR A 663 20.77 3.25 34.74
C TYR A 663 19.34 3.22 35.32
N GLN A 664 19.17 3.19 36.65
CA GLN A 664 17.85 3.12 37.33
C GLN A 664 16.99 4.39 37.20
N THR A 665 17.40 5.38 36.39
CA THR A 665 16.56 6.54 36.01
C THR A 665 15.98 6.41 34.58
N GLY A 666 15.90 5.21 34.03
CA GLY A 666 15.05 4.94 32.86
C GLY A 666 13.57 5.24 33.14
N PRO A 667 12.75 5.55 32.11
CA PRO A 667 11.37 5.98 32.31
C PRO A 667 10.59 4.93 33.10
N SER A 668 9.98 5.34 34.21
CA SER A 668 9.08 4.51 35.00
C SER A 668 7.92 4.04 34.13
N VAL A 669 7.97 2.80 33.65
CA VAL A 669 6.91 2.18 32.85
C VAL A 669 5.74 1.86 33.78
N PHE A 670 4.83 2.82 33.94
CA PHE A 670 3.45 2.55 34.35
C PHE A 670 2.56 2.53 33.09
N PRO A 671 1.76 1.49 32.88
CA PRO A 671 0.90 1.38 31.72
C PRO A 671 -0.34 2.25 31.90
N ALA A 672 -0.27 3.55 31.56
CA ALA A 672 -1.48 4.35 31.27
C ALA A 672 -1.22 5.72 30.62
N ASP A 673 -0.19 6.47 31.00
CA ASP A 673 -0.20 7.91 30.71
C ASP A 673 1.16 8.44 30.23
N TYR A 674 1.30 8.69 28.92
CA TYR A 674 2.15 9.79 28.43
C TYR A 674 1.70 10.29 27.05
N PRO A 675 1.15 11.51 26.96
CA PRO A 675 1.40 12.41 25.85
C PRO A 675 2.66 13.24 26.19
N ARG A 676 3.78 13.07 25.48
CA ARG A 676 4.91 14.00 25.63
C ARG A 676 4.49 15.38 25.12
N GLN A 677 4.54 16.37 26.00
CA GLN A 677 4.53 17.79 25.63
C GLN A 677 5.76 18.10 24.80
N ILE A 678 5.54 18.69 23.63
CA ILE A 678 6.56 19.30 22.78
C ILE A 678 7.22 20.41 23.61
N THR A 679 8.52 20.26 23.90
CA THR A 679 9.32 21.29 24.55
C THR A 679 9.31 22.54 23.67
N LYS A 680 8.79 23.64 24.20
CA LYS A 680 8.80 24.96 23.54
C LYS A 680 10.25 25.32 23.18
N CYS A 681 10.48 25.69 21.93
CA CYS A 681 11.66 26.47 21.54
C CYS A 681 11.69 27.75 22.39
N HIS A 682 12.86 28.09 22.94
CA HIS A 682 13.10 29.40 23.52
C HIS A 682 12.97 30.47 22.42
N VAL A 683 12.33 31.58 22.82
CA VAL A 683 11.95 32.76 22.01
C VAL A 683 13.12 33.31 21.20
#